data_AF-A0A7X9LW26-F1
#
_entry.id   AF-A0A7X9LW26-F1
#
_cell.length_a   1.000
_cell.length_b   1.000
_cell.length_c   1.000
_cell.angle_alpha   90.00
_cell.angle_beta   90.00
_cell.angle_gamma   90.00
#
_symmetry.space_group_name_H-M   'P 1'
#
loop_
_entity.id
_entity.type
_entity.pdbx_description
1 polymer ?
#
loop_
_entity_poly.entity_id
_entity_poly.type
_entity_poly.pdbx_seq_one_letter_code
_entity_poly.pdbx_strand_id
1 'polypeptide(L)'
;MKKVKPILIFLIPIFIVLAVFFIFKITPFGPSSIWYIDLPAQIILFYSHLYDVFRGQESILFTWNYGMGINFWATFCYYLSSPLSFLIVFFPRDLIPQAVIMIYLIKLGLASLFMSVMLRKLYDINDMKAIVFSISYSLMSFSITYYFLPMWIDAIYLLPLLILSVHFILKENKYKLFLITLTILFFSNFYISYITGIFIFLYFVKEMYLGDFSKKEVFQKCKIFFTSVFLAASFSMVMILPTYLQLKSNSYSNSDHALMGFGINPLDIYQKLFIGTTELQNLSLYVGLIVLLLVPLYFFNKKYPLRERIADLLLLSFLLISIASNLLIYIWHVFEMPNGAFYRFAFLISFYLILLSVKSIIALDKQMLPLLIKIYVFNCVLISLLNKLLSQDFFGLSKMYLNLFILTAIFIILGIKMNKQRLKVPSLINFTLLVVVMFDLFFNTYYIFRNYIPASSPLDKIYNSTYRNVIEQIGKTDSGLYRISPDNDLLSTENESLKYQYKGMSIYSSTGNGNLNNYLGSLGYASSTRNVNMKNGIFVSDSLFGFKYKITTSPKDSRIYEEVYKEGNILAYKNKYSMPIGFMVNNNQVPLVNDTSNWIEKQNGFLGSIDGKSNYYEKVDSDNISINNLRFDSDAKVYHMENQQVSAYLEYQVKVTNLRQLYLQLGDEEYLNADQLFTISVNGKKLSNAKVGLLNSFDLGTFENEDVIVKIEFTTGTAKISQPELYTLNYSLMGKRIEELNQNPLIVTKYNNHVINGKITVHDGEVLFLSIPYDHNWHVKVDGKQVDTIQLGEFIGVPITKGYHELVLQYTPKEIYISIAYSLVVLLLFVSYILIFERNKKGISIFSK
;
A
#
# COMPACT_ATOMS: atom_id res chain seq x y z
N MET A 1 -32.58 -3.22 34.39
CA MET A 1 -31.38 -3.89 33.80
C MET A 1 -30.17 -3.05 34.14
N LYS A 2 -29.10 -3.63 34.71
CA LYS A 2 -27.82 -2.93 34.95
C LYS A 2 -27.27 -2.40 33.60
N LYS A 3 -26.68 -1.21 33.57
CA LYS A 3 -26.01 -0.67 32.38
C LYS A 3 -24.98 -1.69 31.88
N VAL A 4 -25.00 -2.02 30.59
CA VAL A 4 -24.02 -2.92 29.98
C VAL A 4 -22.65 -2.26 30.10
N LYS A 5 -21.67 -3.02 30.60
CA LYS A 5 -20.32 -2.50 30.80
C LYS A 5 -19.70 -2.14 29.44
N PRO A 6 -19.10 -0.95 29.26
CA PRO A 6 -18.48 -0.52 28.00
C PRO A 6 -17.49 -1.54 27.43
N ILE A 7 -16.76 -2.25 28.30
CA ILE A 7 -15.81 -3.29 27.91
C ILE A 7 -16.46 -4.43 27.12
N LEU A 8 -17.72 -4.79 27.40
CA LEU A 8 -18.41 -5.84 26.64
C LEU A 8 -18.69 -5.38 25.21
N ILE A 9 -19.05 -4.11 25.03
CA ILE A 9 -19.31 -3.53 23.70
C ILE A 9 -18.03 -3.51 22.87
N PHE A 10 -16.90 -3.20 23.50
CA PHE A 10 -15.59 -3.26 22.88
C PHE A 10 -15.18 -4.69 22.47
N LEU A 11 -15.43 -5.69 23.32
CA LEU A 11 -14.94 -7.06 23.12
C LEU A 11 -15.79 -7.92 22.16
N ILE A 12 -17.11 -7.68 22.05
CA ILE A 12 -17.99 -8.48 21.19
C ILE A 12 -17.49 -8.60 19.72
N PRO A 13 -17.16 -7.50 19.00
CA PRO A 13 -16.70 -7.62 17.61
C PRO A 13 -15.37 -8.40 17.52
N ILE A 14 -14.48 -8.21 18.49
CA ILE A 14 -13.19 -8.93 18.57
C ILE A 14 -13.44 -10.44 18.70
N PHE A 15 -14.34 -10.84 19.60
CA PHE A 15 -14.68 -12.26 19.77
C PHE A 15 -15.29 -12.89 18.52
N ILE A 16 -16.12 -12.16 17.77
CA ILE A 16 -16.70 -12.67 16.51
C ILE A 16 -15.59 -12.93 15.47
N VAL A 17 -14.66 -11.99 15.29
CA VAL A 17 -13.54 -12.17 14.35
C VAL A 17 -12.61 -13.30 14.81
N LEU A 18 -12.28 -13.37 16.11
CA LEU A 18 -11.45 -14.44 16.66
C LEU A 18 -12.12 -15.82 16.54
N ALA A 19 -13.45 -15.91 16.67
CA ALA A 19 -14.17 -17.16 16.45
C ALA A 19 -14.07 -17.62 14.98
N VAL A 20 -14.15 -16.69 14.03
CA VAL A 20 -13.92 -16.99 12.60
C VAL A 20 -12.47 -17.43 12.37
N PHE A 21 -11.50 -16.78 12.99
CA PHE A 21 -10.08 -17.17 12.91
C PHE A 21 -9.86 -18.58 13.47
N PHE A 22 -10.49 -18.90 14.59
CA PHE A 22 -10.44 -20.23 15.17
C PHE A 22 -11.04 -21.30 14.25
N ILE A 23 -12.22 -21.05 13.67
CA ILE A 23 -12.90 -21.99 12.76
C ILE A 23 -12.08 -22.28 11.52
N PHE A 24 -11.49 -21.25 10.92
CA PHE A 24 -10.63 -21.41 9.75
C PHE A 24 -9.20 -21.84 10.09
N LYS A 25 -8.87 -22.00 11.38
CA LYS A 25 -7.51 -22.32 11.83
C LYS A 25 -6.49 -21.29 11.30
N ILE A 26 -6.85 -20.01 11.32
CA ILE A 26 -5.94 -18.91 10.96
C ILE A 26 -4.90 -18.76 12.07
N THR A 27 -3.63 -18.54 11.72
CA THR A 27 -2.54 -18.37 12.71
C THR A 27 -2.91 -17.34 13.79
N PRO A 28 -2.73 -17.64 15.10
CA PRO A 28 -2.02 -18.78 15.68
C PRO A 28 -2.85 -20.06 15.90
N PHE A 29 -4.14 -20.08 15.53
CA PHE A 29 -5.02 -21.23 15.77
C PHE A 29 -4.81 -22.38 14.78
N GLY A 30 -4.00 -22.18 13.74
CA GLY A 30 -3.50 -23.23 12.85
C GLY A 30 -2.82 -22.69 11.58
N PRO A 31 -2.77 -23.48 10.49
CA PRO A 31 -1.92 -23.23 9.32
C PRO A 31 -2.51 -22.27 8.29
N SER A 32 -3.78 -21.89 8.39
CA SER A 32 -4.40 -21.00 7.41
C SER A 32 -3.86 -19.58 7.54
N SER A 33 -3.82 -18.87 6.42
CA SER A 33 -3.25 -17.54 6.33
C SER A 33 -4.28 -16.49 5.90
N ILE A 34 -4.02 -15.26 6.32
CA ILE A 34 -4.69 -14.02 5.88
C ILE A 34 -3.67 -12.96 5.42
N TRP A 35 -2.47 -13.38 5.00
CA TRP A 35 -1.46 -12.45 4.47
C TRP A 35 -1.77 -12.12 3.01
N TYR A 36 -2.68 -11.17 2.83
CA TYR A 36 -3.18 -10.75 1.53
C TYR A 36 -2.50 -9.48 1.02
N ILE A 37 -1.90 -9.56 -0.17
CA ILE A 37 -1.32 -8.47 -0.97
C ILE A 37 -0.50 -7.45 -0.16
N ASP A 38 -1.06 -6.27 0.14
CA ASP A 38 -0.30 -5.17 0.75
C ASP A 38 0.03 -5.46 2.22
N LEU A 39 -0.70 -6.36 2.89
CA LEU A 39 -0.42 -6.69 4.28
C LEU A 39 1.01 -7.25 4.45
N PRO A 40 1.40 -8.36 3.80
CA PRO A 40 2.79 -8.83 3.85
C PRO A 40 3.78 -7.91 3.13
N ALA A 41 3.40 -7.34 1.97
CA ALA A 41 4.31 -6.63 1.07
C ALA A 41 4.64 -5.19 1.47
N GLN A 42 3.76 -4.55 2.25
CA GLN A 42 3.91 -3.16 2.66
C GLN A 42 3.73 -3.02 4.16
N ILE A 43 2.55 -3.37 4.68
CA ILE A 43 2.16 -3.05 6.06
C ILE A 43 3.11 -3.71 7.06
N ILE A 44 3.33 -5.03 7.00
CA ILE A 44 4.21 -5.72 7.95
C ILE A 44 5.65 -5.19 7.88
N LEU A 45 6.13 -4.89 6.69
CA LEU A 45 7.50 -4.41 6.47
C LEU A 45 7.69 -2.97 6.98
N PHE A 46 6.70 -2.11 6.74
CA PHE A 46 6.69 -0.74 7.27
C PHE A 46 6.56 -0.73 8.79
N TYR A 47 5.73 -1.59 9.38
CA TYR A 47 5.63 -1.71 10.83
C TYR A 47 6.90 -2.30 11.46
N SER A 48 7.62 -3.18 10.75
CA SER A 48 8.94 -3.67 11.19
C SER A 48 9.95 -2.53 11.22
N HIS A 49 9.97 -1.67 10.20
CA HIS A 49 10.79 -0.45 10.20
C HIS A 49 10.39 0.51 11.33
N LEU A 50 9.09 0.74 11.54
CA LEU A 50 8.61 1.60 12.61
C LEU A 50 9.02 1.11 14.01
N TYR A 51 9.05 -0.21 14.21
CA TYR A 51 9.57 -0.81 15.43
C TYR A 51 11.03 -0.41 15.65
N ASP A 52 11.86 -0.52 14.62
CA ASP A 52 13.29 -0.20 14.67
C ASP A 52 13.52 1.31 14.88
N VAL A 53 12.66 2.16 14.33
CA VAL A 53 12.62 3.61 14.62
C VAL A 53 12.37 3.87 16.10
N PHE A 54 11.37 3.22 16.71
CA PHE A 54 11.09 3.38 18.14
C PHE A 54 12.20 2.82 19.04
N ARG A 55 13.01 1.88 18.53
CA ARG A 55 14.21 1.36 19.21
C ARG A 55 15.45 2.24 19.01
N GLY A 56 15.36 3.32 18.22
CA GLY A 56 16.48 4.21 17.91
C GLY A 56 17.52 3.59 16.96
N GLN A 57 17.15 2.51 16.26
CA GLN A 57 18.02 1.82 15.30
C GLN A 57 17.88 2.38 13.89
N GLU A 58 16.69 2.92 13.56
CA GLU A 58 16.36 3.47 12.26
C GLU A 58 15.76 4.88 12.37
N SER A 59 15.58 5.54 11.22
CA SER A 59 15.00 6.89 11.15
C SER A 59 13.63 6.89 10.48
N ILE A 60 12.76 7.77 10.99
CA ILE A 60 11.44 8.05 10.43
C ILE A 60 11.50 8.90 9.16
N LEU A 61 12.62 9.58 8.93
CA LEU A 61 12.79 10.57 7.86
C LEU A 61 13.43 9.97 6.61
N PHE A 62 14.48 9.17 6.78
CA PHE A 62 15.27 8.59 5.69
C PHE A 62 15.78 7.22 6.11
N THR A 63 15.80 6.26 5.20
CA THR A 63 16.42 4.95 5.48
C THR A 63 17.14 4.42 4.25
N TRP A 64 18.30 3.81 4.47
CA TRP A 64 19.09 3.12 3.45
C TRP A 64 18.50 1.76 3.04
N ASN A 65 17.59 1.22 3.85
CA ASN A 65 17.07 -0.13 3.69
C ASN A 65 15.84 -0.17 2.77
N TYR A 66 15.67 0.83 1.90
CA TYR A 66 14.46 1.02 1.11
C TYR A 66 14.75 1.77 -0.19
N GLY A 67 14.47 1.18 -1.35
CA GLY A 67 14.55 1.87 -2.64
C GLY A 67 15.89 2.55 -2.96
N MET A 68 17.03 1.92 -2.61
CA MET A 68 18.41 2.46 -2.69
C MET A 68 18.79 3.52 -1.65
N GLY A 69 17.86 3.94 -0.79
CA GLY A 69 18.03 5.00 0.18
C GLY A 69 17.15 6.21 -0.16
N ILE A 70 15.97 6.32 0.46
CA ILE A 70 14.99 7.37 0.15
C ILE A 70 14.34 7.99 1.38
N ASN A 71 13.67 9.12 1.16
CA ASN A 71 12.77 9.75 2.12
C ASN A 71 11.62 8.80 2.51
N PHE A 72 11.45 8.56 3.81
CA PHE A 72 10.44 7.66 4.38
C PHE A 72 9.22 8.40 4.97
N TRP A 73 9.21 9.73 4.97
CA TRP A 73 8.20 10.54 5.65
C TRP A 73 6.79 10.36 5.06
N ALA A 74 6.62 10.46 3.74
CA ALA A 74 5.30 10.22 3.13
C ALA A 74 4.78 8.80 3.38
N THR A 75 5.67 7.80 3.34
CA THR A 75 5.33 6.41 3.68
C THR A 75 4.84 6.32 5.12
N PHE A 76 5.55 6.96 6.07
CA PHE A 76 5.12 7.02 7.46
C PHE A 76 3.74 7.71 7.62
N CYS A 77 3.55 8.89 7.03
CA CYS A 77 2.30 9.66 7.15
C CYS A 77 1.09 8.99 6.51
N TYR A 78 1.29 8.13 5.50
CA TYR A 78 0.19 7.39 4.89
C TYR A 78 -0.09 6.06 5.62
N TYR A 79 0.95 5.27 5.92
CA TYR A 79 0.76 3.89 6.39
C TYR A 79 0.80 3.73 7.92
N LEU A 80 1.53 4.58 8.63
CA LEU A 80 2.04 4.28 9.98
C LEU A 80 1.67 5.30 11.06
N SER A 81 1.28 6.53 10.70
CA SER A 81 1.12 7.63 11.64
C SER A 81 -0.08 7.53 12.60
N SER A 82 -0.88 6.46 12.50
CA SER A 82 -1.94 6.13 13.45
C SER A 82 -1.43 6.11 14.90
N PRO A 83 -2.13 6.74 15.87
CA PRO A 83 -1.73 6.72 17.28
C PRO A 83 -1.62 5.30 17.85
N LEU A 84 -2.43 4.36 17.34
CA LEU A 84 -2.42 2.97 17.78
C LEU A 84 -1.24 2.18 17.21
N SER A 85 -0.52 2.73 16.23
CA SER A 85 0.69 2.10 15.69
C SER A 85 1.80 2.03 16.75
N PHE A 86 1.77 2.92 17.76
CA PHE A 86 2.69 2.88 18.90
C PHE A 86 2.61 1.56 19.69
N LEU A 87 1.47 0.85 19.64
CA LEU A 87 1.29 -0.40 20.40
C LEU A 87 2.27 -1.51 19.99
N ILE A 88 2.91 -1.42 18.82
CA ILE A 88 3.92 -2.41 18.40
C ILE A 88 5.14 -2.46 19.32
N VAL A 89 5.44 -1.40 20.08
CA VAL A 89 6.61 -1.36 20.98
C VAL A 89 6.51 -2.36 22.13
N PHE A 90 5.28 -2.80 22.44
CA PHE A 90 5.01 -3.80 23.48
C PHE A 90 5.22 -5.24 23.00
N PHE A 91 5.57 -5.43 21.73
CA PHE A 91 5.77 -6.75 21.13
C PHE A 91 7.26 -7.01 20.85
N PRO A 92 7.70 -8.28 20.88
CA PRO A 92 8.95 -8.70 20.24
C PRO A 92 8.91 -8.40 18.73
N ARG A 93 10.07 -8.10 18.15
CA ARG A 93 10.21 -7.78 16.71
C ARG A 93 9.68 -8.90 15.78
N ASP A 94 9.83 -10.16 16.18
CA ASP A 94 9.31 -11.29 15.38
C ASP A 94 7.78 -11.46 15.46
N LEU A 95 7.12 -10.79 16.41
CA LEU A 95 5.65 -10.81 16.57
C LEU A 95 4.95 -9.58 15.97
N ILE A 96 5.66 -8.79 15.15
CA ILE A 96 5.07 -7.63 14.46
C ILE A 96 3.84 -7.99 13.60
N PRO A 97 3.82 -9.09 12.82
CA PRO A 97 2.62 -9.50 12.09
C PRO A 97 1.40 -9.67 13.00
N GLN A 98 1.57 -10.32 14.15
CA GLN A 98 0.52 -10.55 15.14
C GLN A 98 0.13 -9.23 15.83
N ALA A 99 1.09 -8.34 16.09
CA ALA A 99 0.83 -7.02 16.66
C ALA A 99 -0.06 -6.17 15.74
N VAL A 100 0.18 -6.20 14.41
CA VAL A 100 -0.65 -5.49 13.43
C VAL A 100 -2.10 -6.01 13.43
N ILE A 101 -2.28 -7.34 13.48
CA ILE A 101 -3.63 -7.94 13.60
C ILE A 101 -4.30 -7.55 14.92
N MET A 102 -3.55 -7.52 16.03
CA MET A 102 -4.09 -7.06 17.31
C MET A 102 -4.51 -5.58 17.26
N ILE A 103 -3.71 -4.71 16.65
CA ILE A 103 -4.05 -3.30 16.46
C ILE A 103 -5.35 -3.18 15.66
N TYR A 104 -5.50 -3.94 14.57
CA TYR A 104 -6.74 -4.01 13.81
C TYR A 104 -7.94 -4.42 14.68
N LEU A 105 -7.83 -5.48 15.49
CA LEU A 105 -8.89 -5.91 16.39
C LEU A 105 -9.26 -4.84 17.43
N ILE A 106 -8.28 -4.14 17.98
CA ILE A 106 -8.51 -3.02 18.91
C ILE A 106 -9.29 -1.90 18.21
N LYS A 107 -8.93 -1.57 16.95
CA LYS A 107 -9.66 -0.57 16.16
C LYS A 107 -11.13 -0.95 15.94
N LEU A 108 -11.43 -2.24 15.70
CA LEU A 108 -12.82 -2.73 15.64
C LEU A 108 -13.56 -2.53 16.97
N GLY A 109 -12.92 -2.87 18.09
CA GLY A 109 -13.50 -2.68 19.41
C GLY A 109 -13.80 -1.20 19.70
N LEU A 110 -12.87 -0.30 19.35
CA LEU A 110 -13.06 1.15 19.47
C LEU A 110 -14.21 1.65 18.60
N ALA A 111 -14.33 1.15 17.36
CA ALA A 111 -15.43 1.52 16.48
C ALA A 111 -16.79 1.18 17.09
N SER A 112 -16.92 -0.02 17.68
CA SER A 112 -18.16 -0.40 18.38
C SER A 112 -18.40 0.46 19.62
N LEU A 113 -17.36 0.67 20.43
CA LEU A 113 -17.46 1.47 21.65
C LEU A 113 -17.90 2.92 21.36
N PHE A 114 -17.22 3.59 20.44
CA PHE A 114 -17.50 4.98 20.09
C PHE A 114 -18.84 5.14 19.38
N MET A 115 -19.25 4.17 18.55
CA MET A 115 -20.61 4.12 18.01
C MET A 115 -21.65 4.03 19.12
N SER A 116 -21.44 3.17 20.13
CA SER A 116 -22.38 3.05 21.24
C SER A 116 -22.48 4.34 22.05
N VAL A 117 -21.35 5.00 22.30
CA VAL A 117 -21.30 6.31 22.98
C VAL A 117 -22.10 7.35 22.21
N MET A 118 -21.87 7.47 20.90
CA MET A 118 -22.61 8.39 20.03
C MET A 118 -24.12 8.09 20.07
N LEU A 119 -24.52 6.83 19.85
CA LEU A 119 -25.93 6.45 19.78
C LEU A 119 -26.67 6.76 21.08
N ARG A 120 -26.07 6.44 22.24
CA ARG A 120 -26.66 6.70 23.56
C ARG A 120 -26.74 8.19 23.91
N LYS A 121 -25.93 9.03 23.28
CA LYS A 121 -25.93 10.48 23.48
C LYS A 121 -26.89 11.19 22.54
N LEU A 122 -27.04 10.72 21.31
CA LEU A 122 -27.89 11.35 20.30
C LEU A 122 -29.35 10.87 20.35
N TYR A 123 -29.58 9.65 20.81
CA TYR A 123 -30.89 9.01 20.73
C TYR A 123 -31.33 8.40 22.07
N ASP A 124 -32.64 8.39 22.32
CA ASP A 124 -33.24 7.64 23.42
C ASP A 124 -33.32 6.15 23.07
N ILE A 125 -32.20 5.47 23.24
CA ILE A 125 -32.01 4.07 22.86
C ILE A 125 -31.53 3.26 24.06
N ASN A 126 -32.14 2.09 24.27
CA ASN A 126 -31.70 1.19 25.34
C ASN A 126 -30.36 0.51 25.01
N ASP A 127 -29.71 -0.01 26.04
CA ASP A 127 -28.40 -0.63 25.95
C ASP A 127 -28.29 -1.72 24.88
N MET A 128 -29.27 -2.62 24.79
CA MET A 128 -29.23 -3.73 23.85
C MET A 128 -29.35 -3.27 22.40
N LYS A 129 -30.27 -2.35 22.10
CA LYS A 129 -30.39 -1.76 20.77
C LYS A 129 -29.11 -1.00 20.39
N ALA A 130 -28.52 -0.26 21.34
CA ALA A 130 -27.26 0.44 21.09
C ALA A 130 -26.15 -0.55 20.71
N ILE A 131 -26.05 -1.71 21.40
CA ILE A 131 -25.08 -2.75 21.07
C ILE A 131 -25.30 -3.28 19.66
N VAL A 132 -26.54 -3.65 19.30
CA VAL A 132 -26.89 -4.17 17.95
C VAL A 132 -26.30 -3.31 16.84
N PHE A 133 -26.57 -2.00 16.85
CA PHE A 133 -26.08 -1.11 15.79
C PHE A 133 -24.60 -0.77 15.91
N SER A 134 -24.03 -0.84 17.12
CA SER A 134 -22.60 -0.63 17.34
C SER A 134 -21.76 -1.80 16.83
N ILE A 135 -22.22 -3.04 17.00
CA ILE A 135 -21.55 -4.22 16.45
C ILE A 135 -21.72 -4.30 14.94
N SER A 136 -22.89 -3.95 14.41
CA SER A 136 -23.14 -3.82 12.97
C SER A 136 -22.19 -2.80 12.31
N TYR A 137 -21.91 -1.70 12.99
CA TYR A 137 -20.98 -0.69 12.49
C TYR A 137 -19.54 -1.18 12.49
N SER A 138 -19.09 -1.76 13.61
CA SER A 138 -17.73 -2.29 13.73
C SER A 138 -17.46 -3.41 12.73
N LEU A 139 -18.39 -4.36 12.59
CA LEU A 139 -18.29 -5.53 11.70
C LEU A 139 -18.93 -5.33 10.32
N MET A 140 -19.11 -4.08 9.89
CA MET A 140 -19.53 -3.83 8.50
C MET A 140 -18.52 -4.44 7.53
N SER A 141 -18.98 -4.88 6.35
CA SER A 141 -18.11 -5.53 5.37
C SER A 141 -16.86 -4.73 5.06
N PHE A 142 -16.93 -3.39 5.00
CA PHE A 142 -15.75 -2.56 4.75
C PHE A 142 -14.64 -2.80 5.77
N SER A 143 -14.96 -2.81 7.06
CA SER A 143 -13.97 -3.04 8.13
C SER A 143 -13.30 -4.40 8.01
N ILE A 144 -14.08 -5.42 7.61
CA ILE A 144 -13.59 -6.81 7.51
C ILE A 144 -12.80 -7.02 6.21
N THR A 145 -13.27 -6.49 5.08
CA THR A 145 -12.60 -6.59 3.77
C THR A 145 -11.24 -5.92 3.81
N TYR A 146 -11.14 -4.71 4.37
CA TYR A 146 -9.91 -3.92 4.37
C TYR A 146 -9.05 -4.10 5.63
N TYR A 147 -9.16 -5.24 6.31
CA TYR A 147 -8.29 -5.57 7.46
C TYR A 147 -6.79 -5.49 7.13
N PHE A 148 -6.44 -5.76 5.86
CA PHE A 148 -5.08 -5.68 5.33
C PHE A 148 -4.57 -4.24 5.17
N LEU A 149 -5.41 -3.22 5.40
CA LEU A 149 -5.09 -1.79 5.39
C LEU A 149 -5.56 -1.12 6.71
N PRO A 150 -4.92 -1.45 7.84
CA PRO A 150 -5.41 -1.05 9.16
C PRO A 150 -5.43 0.46 9.41
N MET A 151 -4.72 1.27 8.62
CA MET A 151 -4.73 2.73 8.69
C MET A 151 -6.07 3.35 8.24
N TRP A 152 -6.85 2.67 7.40
CA TRP A 152 -8.17 3.20 7.01
C TRP A 152 -9.23 3.04 8.12
N ILE A 153 -9.01 2.08 9.03
CA ILE A 153 -9.92 1.83 10.16
C ILE A 153 -9.88 2.98 11.17
N ASP A 154 -8.89 3.88 11.11
CA ASP A 154 -8.84 5.09 11.94
C ASP A 154 -10.04 6.02 11.70
N ALA A 155 -10.45 6.19 10.45
CA ALA A 155 -11.67 6.93 10.13
C ALA A 155 -12.91 6.27 10.72
N ILE A 156 -12.94 4.93 10.74
CA ILE A 156 -14.11 4.16 11.18
C ILE A 156 -14.34 4.35 12.67
N TYR A 157 -13.33 4.19 13.52
CA TYR A 157 -13.59 4.40 14.95
C TYR A 157 -13.76 5.88 15.32
N LEU A 158 -13.12 6.82 14.61
CA LEU A 158 -13.25 8.25 14.91
C LEU A 158 -14.56 8.88 14.39
N LEU A 159 -15.16 8.35 13.31
CA LEU A 159 -16.35 8.93 12.69
C LEU A 159 -17.53 9.10 13.67
N PRO A 160 -17.90 8.13 14.53
CA PRO A 160 -18.95 8.34 15.52
C PRO A 160 -18.70 9.51 16.47
N LEU A 161 -17.44 9.74 16.87
CA LEU A 161 -17.09 10.87 17.73
C LEU A 161 -17.19 12.20 16.96
N LEU A 162 -16.80 12.21 15.68
CA LEU A 162 -16.95 13.37 14.81
C LEU A 162 -18.42 13.74 14.63
N ILE A 163 -19.28 12.77 14.35
CA ILE A 163 -20.73 12.98 14.21
C ILE A 163 -21.35 13.44 15.54
N LEU A 164 -20.98 12.83 16.67
CA LEU A 164 -21.39 13.31 18.00
C LEU A 164 -20.97 14.76 18.23
N SER A 165 -19.76 15.12 17.83
CA SER A 165 -19.23 16.46 18.04
C SER A 165 -19.87 17.52 17.13
N VAL A 166 -20.33 17.15 15.92
CA VAL A 166 -21.17 18.02 15.09
C VAL A 166 -22.46 18.39 15.84
N HIS A 167 -23.10 17.42 16.50
CA HIS A 167 -24.28 17.71 17.34
C HIS A 167 -23.95 18.63 18.52
N PHE A 168 -22.78 18.49 19.15
CA PHE A 168 -22.33 19.41 20.20
C PHE A 168 -22.06 20.83 19.69
N ILE A 169 -21.56 21.00 18.47
CA ILE A 169 -21.45 22.33 17.83
C ILE A 169 -22.85 22.89 17.58
N LEU A 170 -23.75 22.10 16.99
CA LEU A 170 -25.08 22.57 16.61
C LEU A 170 -25.98 22.87 17.80
N LYS A 171 -25.95 22.07 18.87
CA LYS A 171 -26.82 22.27 20.05
C LYS A 171 -26.18 23.10 21.14
N GLU A 172 -24.89 22.96 21.37
CA GLU A 172 -24.21 23.50 22.56
C GLU A 172 -23.07 24.48 22.22
N ASN A 173 -22.77 24.72 20.95
CA ASN A 173 -21.60 25.49 20.48
C ASN A 173 -20.26 24.96 21.02
N LYS A 174 -20.21 23.67 21.41
CA LYS A 174 -19.01 23.01 21.95
C LYS A 174 -18.20 22.36 20.82
N TYR A 175 -16.97 22.83 20.64
CA TYR A 175 -16.14 22.46 19.49
C TYR A 175 -14.92 21.59 19.82
N LYS A 176 -14.51 21.49 21.09
CA LYS A 176 -13.26 20.85 21.50
C LYS A 176 -13.16 19.38 21.07
N LEU A 177 -14.25 18.62 21.20
CA LEU A 177 -14.28 17.22 20.74
C LEU A 177 -14.10 17.13 19.22
N PHE A 178 -14.73 18.01 18.46
CA PHE A 178 -14.59 18.04 17.00
C PHE A 178 -13.16 18.35 16.58
N LEU A 179 -12.58 19.43 17.13
CA LEU A 179 -11.21 19.85 16.87
C LEU A 179 -10.20 18.73 17.17
N ILE A 180 -10.27 18.14 18.37
CA ILE A 180 -9.32 17.09 18.78
C ILE A 180 -9.49 15.83 17.91
N THR A 181 -10.72 15.37 17.71
CA THR A 181 -10.97 14.13 16.94
C THR A 181 -10.58 14.29 15.48
N LEU A 182 -10.85 15.46 14.88
CA LEU A 182 -10.46 15.75 13.49
C LEU A 182 -8.94 15.91 13.34
N THR A 183 -8.28 16.53 14.33
CA THR A 183 -6.81 16.61 14.38
C THR A 183 -6.21 15.20 14.43
N ILE A 184 -6.71 14.33 15.32
CA ILE A 184 -6.27 12.92 15.39
C ILE A 184 -6.48 12.22 14.05
N LEU A 185 -7.63 12.42 13.39
CA LEU A 185 -7.89 11.79 12.10
C LEU A 185 -6.88 12.24 11.03
N PHE A 186 -6.60 13.55 10.91
CA PHE A 186 -5.57 14.09 10.02
C PHE A 186 -4.18 13.51 10.30
N PHE A 187 -3.82 13.38 11.58
CA PHE A 187 -2.58 12.73 12.00
C PHE A 187 -2.54 11.25 11.64
N SER A 188 -3.65 10.52 11.80
CA SER A 188 -3.70 9.08 11.55
C SER A 188 -3.52 8.73 10.08
N ASN A 189 -4.17 9.46 9.18
CA ASN A 189 -4.05 9.27 7.73
C ASN A 189 -4.75 10.42 6.98
N PHE A 190 -3.99 11.27 6.28
CA PHE A 190 -4.53 12.43 5.57
C PHE A 190 -5.52 12.06 4.45
N TYR A 191 -5.34 10.90 3.81
CA TYR A 191 -6.13 10.46 2.67
C TYR A 191 -7.56 10.08 3.05
N ILE A 192 -7.74 9.19 4.04
CA ILE A 192 -9.07 8.82 4.54
C ILE A 192 -9.71 9.97 5.33
N SER A 193 -8.90 10.90 5.85
CA SER A 193 -9.38 12.14 6.48
C SER A 193 -10.12 13.03 5.49
N TYR A 194 -9.60 13.18 4.26
CA TYR A 194 -10.27 13.94 3.21
C TYR A 194 -11.66 13.36 2.90
N ILE A 195 -11.74 12.05 2.68
CA ILE A 195 -13.01 11.32 2.46
C ILE A 195 -13.97 11.55 3.63
N THR A 196 -13.50 11.33 4.86
CA THR A 196 -14.34 11.49 6.05
C THR A 196 -14.80 12.94 6.25
N GLY A 197 -13.93 13.90 5.95
CA GLY A 197 -14.18 15.35 6.05
C GLY A 197 -15.31 15.82 5.13
N ILE A 198 -15.35 15.34 3.88
CA ILE A 198 -16.45 15.63 2.94
C ILE A 198 -17.78 15.16 3.55
N PHE A 199 -17.85 13.93 4.04
CA PHE A 199 -19.07 13.40 4.65
C PHE A 199 -19.50 14.19 5.89
N ILE A 200 -18.56 14.55 6.76
CA ILE A 200 -18.84 15.36 7.95
C ILE A 200 -19.41 16.72 7.56
N PHE A 201 -18.86 17.36 6.51
CA PHE A 201 -19.39 18.62 5.99
C PHE A 201 -20.82 18.45 5.47
N LEU A 202 -21.07 17.43 4.64
CA LEU A 202 -22.41 17.14 4.12
C LEU A 202 -23.42 16.85 5.24
N TYR A 203 -23.00 16.08 6.24
CA TYR A 203 -23.80 15.79 7.43
C TYR A 203 -24.10 17.07 8.24
N PHE A 204 -23.09 17.93 8.44
CA PHE A 204 -23.25 19.23 9.10
C PHE A 204 -24.23 20.13 8.36
N VAL A 205 -24.12 20.26 7.04
CA VAL A 205 -25.05 21.04 6.21
C VAL A 205 -26.47 20.51 6.33
N LYS A 206 -26.64 19.19 6.28
CA LYS A 206 -27.94 18.55 6.43
C LYS A 206 -28.55 18.82 7.81
N GLU A 207 -27.81 18.60 8.89
CA GLU A 207 -28.30 18.87 10.25
C GLU A 207 -28.55 20.36 10.51
N MET A 208 -27.75 21.26 9.91
CA MET A 208 -27.99 22.70 9.93
C MET A 208 -29.30 23.07 9.25
N TYR A 209 -29.57 22.46 8.08
CA TYR A 209 -30.82 22.66 7.36
C TYR A 209 -32.02 22.12 8.13
N LEU A 210 -31.86 21.09 8.96
CA LEU A 210 -32.98 20.54 9.75
C LEU A 210 -33.21 21.27 11.07
N GLY A 211 -32.21 21.97 11.60
CA GLY A 211 -32.35 22.76 12.81
C GLY A 211 -33.11 24.06 12.59
N ASP A 212 -33.90 24.46 13.60
CA ASP A 212 -34.51 25.79 13.67
C ASP A 212 -33.52 26.78 14.28
N PHE A 213 -32.65 27.32 13.44
CA PHE A 213 -31.63 28.31 13.84
C PHE A 213 -31.89 29.66 13.19
N SER A 214 -31.70 30.74 13.95
CA SER A 214 -31.66 32.10 13.42
C SER A 214 -30.45 32.32 12.50
N LYS A 215 -30.49 33.32 11.62
CA LYS A 215 -29.35 33.68 10.74
C LYS A 215 -28.05 33.90 11.52
N LYS A 216 -28.14 34.50 12.72
CA LYS A 216 -26.99 34.76 13.60
C LYS A 216 -26.41 33.46 14.16
N GLU A 217 -27.25 32.51 14.56
CA GLU A 217 -26.81 31.19 15.04
C GLU A 217 -26.19 30.35 13.94
N VAL A 218 -26.76 30.37 12.73
CA VAL A 218 -26.17 29.71 11.55
C VAL A 218 -24.75 30.24 11.31
N PHE A 219 -24.59 31.57 11.26
CA PHE A 219 -23.27 32.18 11.09
C PHE A 219 -22.29 31.78 12.19
N GLN A 220 -22.72 31.81 13.46
CA GLN A 220 -21.89 31.43 14.60
C GLN A 220 -21.46 29.95 14.52
N LYS A 221 -22.36 29.03 14.18
CA LYS A 221 -22.07 27.61 14.09
C LYS A 221 -21.18 27.29 12.89
N CYS A 222 -21.40 27.93 11.74
CA CYS A 222 -20.49 27.85 10.60
C CYS A 222 -19.10 28.37 10.98
N LYS A 223 -19.00 29.52 11.66
CA LYS A 223 -17.72 30.04 12.15
C LYS A 223 -17.02 29.02 13.05
N ILE A 224 -17.71 28.44 14.02
CA ILE A 224 -17.15 27.42 14.92
C ILE A 224 -16.67 26.19 14.15
N PHE A 225 -17.48 25.68 13.22
CA PHE A 225 -17.14 24.50 12.42
C PHE A 225 -15.91 24.76 11.55
N PHE A 226 -15.93 25.81 10.72
CA PHE A 226 -14.83 26.09 9.79
C PHE A 226 -13.54 26.53 10.51
N THR A 227 -13.63 27.27 11.62
CA THR A 227 -12.43 27.57 12.43
C THR A 227 -11.84 26.31 13.05
N SER A 228 -12.68 25.35 13.47
CA SER A 228 -12.19 24.07 13.99
C SER A 228 -11.55 23.21 12.90
N VAL A 229 -12.10 23.19 11.68
CA VAL A 229 -11.49 22.52 10.52
C VAL A 229 -10.13 23.16 10.20
N PHE A 230 -10.08 24.48 10.11
CA PHE A 230 -8.84 25.22 9.84
C PHE A 230 -7.77 24.97 10.90
N LEU A 231 -8.14 25.01 12.18
CA LEU A 231 -7.22 24.72 13.28
C LEU A 231 -6.74 23.27 13.26
N ALA A 232 -7.63 22.30 13.02
CA ALA A 232 -7.25 20.89 12.91
C ALA A 232 -6.22 20.68 11.80
N ALA A 233 -6.50 21.22 10.60
CA ALA A 233 -5.56 21.17 9.48
C ALA A 233 -4.22 21.86 9.82
N SER A 234 -4.27 23.01 10.49
CA SER A 234 -3.07 23.77 10.88
C SER A 234 -2.21 23.03 11.91
N PHE A 235 -2.83 22.37 12.89
CA PHE A 235 -2.12 21.52 13.86
C PHE A 235 -1.47 20.31 13.20
N SER A 236 -2.06 19.80 12.13
CA SER A 236 -1.56 18.65 11.37
C SER A 236 -0.65 19.01 10.19
N MET A 237 -0.30 20.29 10.00
CA MET A 237 0.56 20.73 8.88
C MET A 237 1.94 20.07 8.87
N VAL A 238 2.47 19.71 10.04
CA VAL A 238 3.69 18.89 10.17
C VAL A 238 3.65 17.61 9.31
N MET A 239 2.47 17.01 9.14
CA MET A 239 2.30 15.84 8.26
C MET A 239 1.86 16.23 6.85
N ILE A 240 0.87 17.13 6.75
CA ILE A 240 0.20 17.44 5.48
C ILE A 240 1.17 18.10 4.50
N LEU A 241 1.89 19.14 4.91
CA LEU A 241 2.68 19.96 3.99
C LEU A 241 3.88 19.20 3.40
N PRO A 242 4.76 18.56 4.19
CA PRO A 242 5.91 17.84 3.63
C PRO A 242 5.47 16.66 2.75
N THR A 243 4.42 15.94 3.17
CA THR A 243 3.87 14.82 2.40
C THR A 243 3.30 15.30 1.06
N TYR A 244 2.56 16.42 1.06
CA TYR A 244 2.03 17.00 -0.18
C TYR A 244 3.15 17.40 -1.15
N LEU A 245 4.21 18.03 -0.66
CA LEU A 245 5.35 18.43 -1.50
C LEU A 245 6.07 17.21 -2.10
N GLN A 246 6.26 16.15 -1.31
CA GLN A 246 6.87 14.91 -1.78
C GLN A 246 5.99 14.17 -2.82
N LEU A 247 4.68 14.11 -2.61
CA LEU A 247 3.77 13.48 -3.57
C LEU A 247 3.68 14.28 -4.87
N LYS A 248 3.70 15.61 -4.78
CA LYS A 248 3.64 16.49 -5.95
C LYS A 248 4.88 16.38 -6.85
N SER A 249 6.05 16.07 -6.29
CA SER A 249 7.28 15.89 -7.07
C SER A 249 7.34 14.56 -7.83
N ASN A 250 6.45 13.60 -7.54
CA ASN A 250 6.43 12.30 -8.19
C ASN A 250 5.69 12.35 -9.53
N SER A 251 6.29 11.76 -10.56
CA SER A 251 5.67 11.58 -11.88
C SER A 251 4.82 10.30 -11.90
N TYR A 252 3.62 10.34 -11.32
CA TYR A 252 2.63 9.30 -11.59
C TYR A 252 1.91 9.62 -12.90
N SER A 253 1.83 8.63 -13.80
CA SER A 253 1.13 8.79 -15.08
C SER A 253 -0.36 9.03 -14.85
N ASN A 254 -0.86 10.18 -15.28
CA ASN A 254 -2.29 10.40 -15.38
C ASN A 254 -2.79 9.68 -16.64
N SER A 255 -3.51 8.58 -16.47
CA SER A 255 -4.28 8.00 -17.56
C SER A 255 -5.51 8.85 -17.84
N ASP A 256 -5.79 9.12 -19.11
CA ASP A 256 -7.03 9.75 -19.52
C ASP A 256 -8.21 8.82 -19.21
N HIS A 257 -8.96 9.16 -18.18
CA HIS A 257 -10.15 8.41 -17.79
C HIS A 257 -11.41 9.09 -18.31
N ALA A 258 -12.33 8.30 -18.85
CA ALA A 258 -13.68 8.76 -19.17
C ALA A 258 -14.44 9.11 -17.86
N LEU A 259 -14.37 10.38 -17.46
CA LEU A 259 -15.01 10.89 -16.24
C LEU A 259 -16.54 10.93 -16.36
N MET A 260 -17.05 11.10 -17.57
CA MET A 260 -18.49 11.08 -17.85
C MET A 260 -18.93 9.64 -18.14
N GLY A 261 -19.19 8.87 -17.09
CA GLY A 261 -19.66 7.48 -17.19
C GLY A 261 -20.21 6.95 -15.87
N PHE A 262 -21.07 5.94 -15.97
CA PHE A 262 -21.55 5.15 -14.83
C PHE A 262 -20.88 3.78 -14.84
N GLY A 263 -20.10 3.48 -13.81
CA GLY A 263 -19.27 2.28 -13.73
C GLY A 263 -19.93 1.04 -13.11
N ILE A 264 -21.11 1.18 -12.48
CA ILE A 264 -21.80 0.07 -11.80
C ILE A 264 -23.31 0.08 -12.05
N ASN A 265 -23.91 -1.10 -12.24
CA ASN A 265 -25.37 -1.29 -12.29
C ASN A 265 -26.01 -1.14 -10.89
N PRO A 266 -27.14 -0.44 -10.72
CA PRO A 266 -27.84 -0.34 -9.43
C PRO A 266 -28.13 -1.69 -8.74
N LEU A 267 -28.40 -2.76 -9.50
CA LEU A 267 -28.61 -4.09 -8.94
C LEU A 267 -27.34 -4.63 -8.25
N ASP A 268 -26.15 -4.29 -8.78
CA ASP A 268 -24.87 -4.68 -8.21
C ASP A 268 -24.60 -3.99 -6.87
N ILE A 269 -25.14 -2.80 -6.66
CA ILE A 269 -25.08 -2.10 -5.37
C ILE A 269 -25.99 -2.80 -4.36
N TYR A 270 -27.22 -3.13 -4.78
CA TYR A 270 -28.22 -3.74 -3.90
C TYR A 270 -27.78 -5.13 -3.41
N GLN A 271 -27.20 -5.96 -4.28
CA GLN A 271 -26.71 -7.29 -3.87
C GLN A 271 -25.64 -7.23 -2.78
N LYS A 272 -24.86 -6.14 -2.68
CA LYS A 272 -23.82 -5.97 -1.63
C LYS A 272 -24.40 -5.77 -0.23
N LEU A 273 -25.73 -5.77 -0.07
CA LEU A 273 -26.43 -5.73 1.22
C LEU A 273 -26.80 -7.12 1.75
N PHE A 274 -26.42 -8.20 1.06
CA PHE A 274 -26.64 -9.59 1.49
C PHE A 274 -25.37 -10.29 1.97
N ILE A 275 -25.54 -11.32 2.80
CA ILE A 275 -24.42 -12.13 3.32
C ILE A 275 -23.72 -12.83 2.16
N GLY A 276 -22.39 -12.74 2.14
CA GLY A 276 -21.54 -13.53 1.24
C GLY A 276 -21.45 -13.02 -0.20
N THR A 277 -21.87 -11.78 -0.46
CA THR A 277 -21.72 -11.06 -1.75
C THR A 277 -20.57 -10.04 -1.76
N THR A 278 -19.83 -9.94 -0.66
CA THR A 278 -18.63 -9.09 -0.57
C THR A 278 -17.46 -9.79 -1.28
N GLU A 279 -16.88 -9.11 -2.26
CA GLU A 279 -15.72 -9.59 -3.03
C GLU A 279 -14.42 -8.99 -2.50
N LEU A 280 -13.30 -9.60 -2.88
CA LEU A 280 -11.97 -9.11 -2.52
C LEU A 280 -11.74 -7.71 -3.11
N GLN A 281 -11.34 -6.76 -2.27
CA GLN A 281 -11.02 -5.37 -2.65
C GLN A 281 -12.10 -4.62 -3.43
N ASN A 282 -13.36 -4.99 -3.27
CA ASN A 282 -14.47 -4.38 -4.01
C ASN A 282 -15.49 -3.70 -3.07
N LEU A 283 -16.60 -3.25 -3.64
CA LEU A 283 -17.69 -2.58 -2.94
C LEU A 283 -18.17 -3.42 -1.75
N SER A 284 -18.02 -2.85 -0.55
CA SER A 284 -18.27 -3.53 0.72
C SER A 284 -19.28 -2.74 1.55
N LEU A 285 -20.58 -3.02 1.37
CA LEU A 285 -21.68 -2.23 1.96
C LEU A 285 -22.43 -2.90 3.11
N TYR A 286 -22.36 -4.23 3.22
CA TYR A 286 -23.16 -4.99 4.18
C TYR A 286 -22.89 -4.57 5.63
N VAL A 287 -23.96 -4.41 6.40
CA VAL A 287 -23.98 -3.96 7.81
C VAL A 287 -24.94 -4.79 8.68
N GLY A 288 -25.44 -5.91 8.14
CA GLY A 288 -26.50 -6.73 8.71
C GLY A 288 -27.84 -6.54 7.99
N LEU A 289 -28.59 -7.63 7.80
CA LEU A 289 -29.86 -7.69 7.07
C LEU A 289 -30.96 -6.85 7.70
N ILE A 290 -30.82 -6.48 8.97
CA ILE A 290 -31.76 -5.61 9.67
C ILE A 290 -31.97 -4.26 8.96
N VAL A 291 -30.97 -3.75 8.24
CA VAL A 291 -31.07 -2.45 7.56
C VAL A 291 -32.00 -2.50 6.35
N LEU A 292 -32.12 -3.66 5.69
CA LEU A 292 -33.03 -3.86 4.54
C LEU A 292 -34.49 -3.68 4.94
N LEU A 293 -34.82 -3.97 6.19
CA LEU A 293 -36.15 -3.78 6.74
C LEU A 293 -36.32 -2.37 7.33
N LEU A 294 -35.33 -1.89 8.10
CA LEU A 294 -35.47 -0.66 8.86
C LEU A 294 -35.30 0.63 8.04
N VAL A 295 -34.41 0.67 7.05
CA VAL A 295 -34.17 1.88 6.25
C VAL A 295 -35.38 2.27 5.40
N PRO A 296 -36.03 1.36 4.64
CA PRO A 296 -37.25 1.73 3.94
C PRO A 296 -38.36 2.14 4.92
N LEU A 297 -38.50 1.42 6.05
CA LEU A 297 -39.46 1.78 7.10
C LEU A 297 -39.29 3.22 7.61
N TYR A 298 -38.04 3.71 7.73
CA TYR A 298 -37.78 5.09 8.13
C TYR A 298 -38.38 6.11 7.16
N PHE A 299 -38.15 5.94 5.85
CA PHE A 299 -38.62 6.88 4.84
C PHE A 299 -40.15 6.94 4.69
N PHE A 300 -40.87 5.92 5.15
CA PHE A 300 -42.34 5.91 5.17
C PHE A 300 -42.93 6.20 6.55
N ASN A 301 -42.11 6.42 7.58
CA ASN A 301 -42.58 6.70 8.92
C ASN A 301 -43.02 8.17 9.04
N LYS A 302 -44.33 8.38 9.24
CA LYS A 302 -44.92 9.72 9.38
C LYS A 302 -44.56 10.45 10.68
N LYS A 303 -43.94 9.78 11.65
CA LYS A 303 -43.41 10.44 12.86
C LYS A 303 -42.26 11.39 12.55
N TYR A 304 -41.54 11.15 11.46
CA TYR A 304 -40.49 12.05 10.98
C TYR A 304 -41.05 13.01 9.93
N PRO A 305 -40.85 14.33 10.09
CA PRO A 305 -41.29 15.32 9.12
C PRO A 305 -40.80 15.01 7.71
N LEU A 306 -41.59 15.35 6.69
CA LEU A 306 -41.21 15.13 5.29
C LEU A 306 -39.88 15.82 4.95
N ARG A 307 -39.65 17.03 5.48
CA ARG A 307 -38.39 17.78 5.34
C ARG A 307 -37.16 16.96 5.76
N GLU A 308 -37.24 16.29 6.91
CA GLU A 308 -36.17 15.44 7.43
C GLU A 308 -35.93 14.22 6.53
N ARG A 309 -37.02 13.55 6.14
CA ARG A 309 -36.95 12.37 5.27
C ARG A 309 -36.38 12.71 3.88
N ILE A 310 -36.72 13.86 3.30
CA ILE A 310 -36.15 14.31 2.02
C ILE A 310 -34.67 14.67 2.19
N ALA A 311 -34.29 15.39 3.24
CA ALA A 311 -32.89 15.73 3.47
C ALA A 311 -32.03 14.46 3.67
N ASP A 312 -32.54 13.48 4.41
CA ASP A 312 -31.84 12.20 4.58
C ASP A 312 -31.81 11.37 3.29
N LEU A 313 -32.86 11.44 2.46
CA LEU A 313 -32.90 10.78 1.15
C LEU A 313 -31.87 11.38 0.20
N LEU A 314 -31.76 12.72 0.14
CA LEU A 314 -30.79 13.42 -0.71
C LEU A 314 -29.35 13.05 -0.34
N LEU A 315 -29.03 13.01 0.95
CA LEU A 315 -27.70 12.61 1.39
C LEU A 315 -27.41 11.13 1.06
N LEU A 316 -28.35 10.22 1.30
CA LEU A 316 -28.18 8.81 0.94
C LEU A 316 -28.03 8.63 -0.57
N SER A 317 -28.87 9.29 -1.38
CA SER A 317 -28.82 9.24 -2.83
C SER A 317 -27.49 9.79 -3.37
N PHE A 318 -26.98 10.90 -2.84
CA PHE A 318 -25.67 11.43 -3.22
C PHE A 318 -24.55 10.41 -3.00
N LEU A 319 -24.54 9.73 -1.84
CA LEU A 319 -23.54 8.71 -1.54
C LEU A 319 -23.67 7.47 -2.44
N LEU A 320 -24.89 7.03 -2.74
CA LEU A 320 -25.12 5.89 -3.65
C LEU A 320 -24.76 6.23 -5.11
N ILE A 321 -25.10 7.43 -5.58
CA ILE A 321 -24.71 7.91 -6.92
C ILE A 321 -23.18 8.05 -7.01
N SER A 322 -22.52 8.39 -5.91
CA SER A 322 -21.05 8.49 -5.85
C SER A 322 -20.36 7.16 -6.16
N ILE A 323 -20.96 6.02 -5.80
CA ILE A 323 -20.42 4.70 -6.18
C ILE A 323 -20.53 4.47 -7.68
N ALA A 324 -21.58 4.97 -8.31
CA ALA A 324 -21.87 4.68 -9.70
C ALA A 324 -21.16 5.66 -10.66
N SER A 325 -20.92 6.91 -10.27
CA SER A 325 -20.36 7.95 -11.13
C SER A 325 -18.83 8.01 -11.10
N ASN A 326 -18.18 7.88 -12.26
CA ASN A 326 -16.72 7.99 -12.38
C ASN A 326 -16.20 9.36 -11.92
N LEU A 327 -16.90 10.44 -12.24
CA LEU A 327 -16.55 11.79 -11.79
C LEU A 327 -16.57 11.91 -10.26
N LEU A 328 -17.59 11.36 -9.60
CA LEU A 328 -17.66 11.42 -8.15
C LEU A 328 -16.59 10.53 -7.51
N ILE A 329 -16.32 9.34 -8.07
CA ILE A 329 -15.19 8.51 -7.64
C ILE A 329 -13.89 9.31 -7.70
N TYR A 330 -13.62 10.00 -8.81
CA TYR A 330 -12.45 10.87 -8.98
C TYR A 330 -12.37 11.96 -7.90
N ILE A 331 -13.48 12.64 -7.59
CA ILE A 331 -13.54 13.67 -6.53
C ILE A 331 -13.26 13.08 -5.14
N TRP A 332 -13.84 11.92 -4.82
CA TRP A 332 -13.61 11.22 -3.54
C TRP A 332 -12.14 10.83 -3.34
N HIS A 333 -11.39 10.70 -4.43
CA HIS A 333 -10.00 10.27 -4.44
C HIS A 333 -9.02 11.43 -4.68
N VAL A 334 -9.41 12.66 -4.34
CA VAL A 334 -8.56 13.87 -4.46
C VAL A 334 -8.14 14.12 -5.90
N PHE A 335 -9.06 13.89 -6.84
CA PHE A 335 -8.82 14.12 -8.27
C PHE A 335 -7.71 13.22 -8.83
N GLU A 336 -7.66 11.97 -8.37
CA GLU A 336 -6.86 10.90 -8.96
C GLU A 336 -7.71 9.62 -9.00
N MET A 337 -7.69 8.87 -10.12
CA MET A 337 -8.39 7.59 -10.16
C MET A 337 -7.59 6.54 -9.38
N PRO A 338 -8.23 5.77 -8.49
CA PRO A 338 -7.51 4.80 -7.68
C PRO A 338 -7.10 3.56 -8.49
N ASN A 339 -5.89 3.09 -8.25
CA ASN A 339 -5.46 1.74 -8.64
C ASN A 339 -5.99 0.74 -7.60
N GLY A 340 -7.09 0.05 -7.93
CA GLY A 340 -7.76 -0.92 -7.05
C GLY A 340 -8.57 -0.25 -5.92
N ALA A 341 -9.47 -1.03 -5.28
CA ALA A 341 -10.30 -0.56 -4.17
C ALA A 341 -11.07 0.76 -4.45
N PHE A 342 -11.80 0.85 -5.57
CA PHE A 342 -12.48 2.07 -6.04
C PHE A 342 -13.49 2.71 -5.05
N TYR A 343 -13.97 1.95 -4.07
CA TYR A 343 -15.08 2.34 -3.20
C TYR A 343 -14.63 2.59 -1.76
N ARG A 344 -13.48 3.24 -1.57
CA ARG A 344 -12.88 3.49 -0.23
C ARG A 344 -13.78 4.31 0.71
N PHE A 345 -14.76 5.03 0.16
CA PHE A 345 -15.75 5.82 0.91
C PHE A 345 -17.02 5.02 1.27
N ALA A 346 -17.15 3.75 0.88
CA ALA A 346 -18.35 2.94 1.10
C ALA A 346 -18.74 2.79 2.58
N PHE A 347 -17.78 2.86 3.50
CA PHE A 347 -18.05 2.83 4.95
C PHE A 347 -18.95 3.98 5.42
N LEU A 348 -18.97 5.11 4.71
CA LEU A 348 -19.84 6.26 5.02
C LEU A 348 -21.30 5.94 4.70
N ILE A 349 -21.55 5.15 3.65
CA ILE A 349 -22.89 4.65 3.31
C ILE A 349 -23.34 3.66 4.37
N SER A 350 -22.49 2.68 4.70
CA SER A 350 -22.73 1.70 5.76
C SER A 350 -23.06 2.39 7.10
N PHE A 351 -22.27 3.39 7.49
CA PHE A 351 -22.54 4.22 8.68
C PHE A 351 -23.92 4.89 8.61
N TYR A 352 -24.25 5.50 7.48
CA TYR A 352 -25.49 6.26 7.33
C TYR A 352 -26.74 5.35 7.30
N LEU A 353 -26.66 4.19 6.64
CA LEU A 353 -27.71 3.16 6.69
C LEU A 353 -28.01 2.72 8.14
N ILE A 354 -26.97 2.60 8.97
CA ILE A 354 -27.12 2.29 10.40
C ILE A 354 -27.82 3.44 11.13
N LEU A 355 -27.45 4.70 10.89
CA LEU A 355 -28.11 5.85 11.51
C LEU A 355 -29.62 5.90 11.18
N LEU A 356 -30.00 5.70 9.92
CA LEU A 356 -31.40 5.65 9.49
C LEU A 356 -32.14 4.47 10.14
N SER A 357 -31.47 3.32 10.28
CA SER A 357 -32.02 2.15 10.97
C SER A 357 -32.26 2.41 12.46
N VAL A 358 -31.38 3.16 13.13
CA VAL A 358 -31.56 3.58 14.53
C VAL A 358 -32.78 4.50 14.67
N LYS A 359 -32.95 5.49 13.79
CA LYS A 359 -34.16 6.33 13.79
C LYS A 359 -35.42 5.46 13.64
N SER A 360 -35.41 4.53 12.69
CA SER A 360 -36.52 3.60 12.45
C SER A 360 -36.88 2.75 13.68
N ILE A 361 -35.88 2.11 14.32
CA ILE A 361 -36.14 1.17 15.44
C ILE A 361 -36.68 1.86 16.70
N ILE A 362 -36.38 3.14 16.88
CA ILE A 362 -36.88 3.97 17.98
C ILE A 362 -38.34 4.32 17.73
N ALA A 363 -38.67 4.65 16.47
CA ALA A 363 -39.98 5.12 16.06
C ALA A 363 -40.98 4.01 15.67
N LEU A 364 -40.62 2.73 15.79
CA LEU A 364 -41.51 1.59 15.45
C LEU A 364 -42.89 1.70 16.10
N ASP A 365 -43.92 1.47 15.29
CA ASP A 365 -45.31 1.39 15.73
C ASP A 365 -46.07 0.24 15.04
N LYS A 366 -47.28 -0.03 15.51
CA LYS A 366 -48.16 -1.07 14.96
C LYS A 366 -48.68 -0.73 13.57
N GLN A 367 -48.85 0.55 13.22
CA GLN A 367 -49.40 1.00 11.95
C GLN A 367 -48.44 0.72 10.78
N MET A 368 -47.15 0.62 11.06
CA MET A 368 -46.10 0.27 10.11
C MET A 368 -46.01 -1.24 9.80
N LEU A 369 -46.74 -2.12 10.49
CA LEU A 369 -46.67 -3.57 10.29
C LEU A 369 -47.03 -4.04 8.86
N PRO A 370 -48.09 -3.52 8.20
CA PRO A 370 -48.39 -3.87 6.81
C PRO A 370 -47.27 -3.48 5.84
N LEU A 371 -46.60 -2.36 6.11
CA LEU A 371 -45.46 -1.92 5.32
C LEU A 371 -44.24 -2.82 5.54
N LEU A 372 -43.97 -3.22 6.80
CA LEU A 372 -42.90 -4.19 7.11
C LEU A 372 -43.12 -5.50 6.34
N ILE A 373 -44.35 -6.00 6.25
CA ILE A 373 -44.69 -7.20 5.46
C ILE A 373 -44.35 -7.00 3.98
N LYS A 374 -44.76 -5.86 3.39
CA LYS A 374 -44.45 -5.55 1.98
C LYS A 374 -42.95 -5.49 1.72
N ILE A 375 -42.19 -4.82 2.59
CA ILE A 375 -40.73 -4.72 2.49
C ILE A 375 -40.07 -6.10 2.62
N TYR A 376 -40.53 -6.92 3.57
CA TYR A 376 -40.05 -8.29 3.75
C TYR A 376 -40.30 -9.15 2.50
N VAL A 377 -41.52 -9.15 1.96
CA VAL A 377 -41.87 -9.90 0.75
C VAL A 377 -41.03 -9.44 -0.45
N PHE A 378 -40.86 -8.12 -0.63
CA PHE A 378 -40.00 -7.56 -1.68
C PHE A 378 -38.56 -8.10 -1.58
N ASN A 379 -37.98 -8.09 -0.38
CA ASN A 379 -36.63 -8.62 -0.16
C ASN A 379 -36.54 -10.13 -0.42
N CYS A 380 -37.54 -10.93 -0.03
CA CYS A 380 -37.56 -12.37 -0.30
C CYS A 380 -37.61 -12.67 -1.80
N VAL A 381 -38.41 -11.92 -2.56
CA VAL A 381 -38.46 -12.02 -4.02
C VAL A 381 -37.10 -11.66 -4.61
N LEU A 382 -36.50 -10.56 -4.16
CA LEU A 382 -35.23 -10.09 -4.69
C LEU A 382 -34.07 -11.05 -4.37
N ILE A 383 -33.99 -11.60 -3.15
CA ILE A 383 -33.01 -12.65 -2.79
C ILE A 383 -33.16 -13.86 -3.72
N SER A 384 -34.40 -14.29 -3.97
CA SER A 384 -34.69 -15.43 -4.86
C SER A 384 -34.28 -15.13 -6.31
N LEU A 385 -34.52 -13.90 -6.79
CA LEU A 385 -34.10 -13.47 -8.12
C LEU A 385 -32.58 -13.39 -8.24
N LEU A 386 -31.88 -12.86 -7.22
CA LEU A 386 -30.41 -12.76 -7.23
C LEU A 386 -29.75 -14.14 -7.34
N ASN A 387 -30.27 -15.17 -6.70
CA ASN A 387 -29.75 -16.54 -6.89
C ASN A 387 -29.87 -17.04 -8.33
N LYS A 388 -30.86 -16.57 -9.11
CA LYS A 388 -31.02 -16.91 -10.52
C LYS A 388 -30.17 -16.02 -11.45
N LEU A 389 -29.97 -14.76 -11.09
CA LEU A 389 -29.26 -13.78 -11.90
C LEU A 389 -27.74 -13.84 -11.73
N LEU A 390 -27.26 -14.31 -10.57
CA LEU A 390 -25.84 -14.39 -10.23
C LEU A 390 -25.31 -15.81 -10.41
N SER A 391 -23.99 -15.94 -10.59
CA SER A 391 -23.35 -17.25 -10.65
C SER A 391 -23.54 -18.03 -9.34
N GLN A 392 -23.70 -19.34 -9.42
CA GLN A 392 -23.91 -20.20 -8.24
C GLN A 392 -22.69 -20.20 -7.31
N ASP A 393 -21.49 -20.00 -7.85
CA ASP A 393 -20.26 -19.84 -7.06
C ASP A 393 -20.28 -18.55 -6.24
N PHE A 394 -20.82 -17.48 -6.82
CA PHE A 394 -20.93 -16.19 -6.17
C PHE A 394 -22.09 -16.15 -5.16
N PHE A 395 -23.31 -16.53 -5.57
CA PHE A 395 -24.50 -16.48 -4.73
C PHE A 395 -25.40 -17.73 -4.87
N GLY A 396 -24.88 -18.87 -4.40
CA GLY A 396 -25.59 -20.14 -4.43
C GLY A 396 -26.71 -20.32 -3.39
N LEU A 397 -27.41 -21.47 -3.47
CA LEU A 397 -28.57 -21.80 -2.64
C LEU A 397 -28.32 -21.71 -1.13
N SER A 398 -27.13 -22.12 -0.66
CA SER A 398 -26.79 -22.05 0.77
C SER A 398 -26.77 -20.62 1.31
N LYS A 399 -26.19 -19.68 0.56
CA LYS A 399 -26.20 -18.24 0.89
C LYS A 399 -27.62 -17.69 0.79
N MET A 400 -28.39 -18.08 -0.22
CA MET A 400 -29.79 -17.67 -0.37
C MET A 400 -30.63 -18.08 0.84
N TYR A 401 -30.60 -19.36 1.23
CA TYR A 401 -31.37 -19.85 2.38
C TYR A 401 -30.93 -19.22 3.70
N LEU A 402 -29.62 -19.00 3.89
CA LEU A 402 -29.11 -18.31 5.07
C LEU A 402 -29.65 -16.87 5.17
N ASN A 403 -29.60 -16.11 4.07
CA ASN A 403 -30.14 -14.76 4.03
C ASN A 403 -31.65 -14.75 4.31
N LEU A 404 -32.42 -15.65 3.69
CA LEU A 404 -33.86 -15.77 3.93
C LEU A 404 -34.17 -16.14 5.39
N PHE A 405 -33.44 -17.10 5.97
CA PHE A 405 -33.62 -17.53 7.34
C PHE A 405 -33.42 -16.38 8.33
N ILE A 406 -32.29 -15.67 8.22
CA ILE A 406 -31.96 -14.56 9.12
C ILE A 406 -32.91 -13.37 8.91
N LEU A 407 -33.22 -13.02 7.65
CA LEU A 407 -34.17 -11.96 7.33
C LEU A 407 -35.56 -12.27 7.91
N THR A 408 -36.02 -13.51 7.80
CA THR A 408 -37.29 -13.98 8.36
C THR A 408 -37.29 -13.88 9.88
N ALA A 409 -36.21 -14.30 10.54
CA ALA A 409 -36.07 -14.19 11.98
C ALA A 409 -36.15 -12.73 12.46
N ILE A 410 -35.44 -11.82 11.78
CA ILE A 410 -35.49 -10.38 12.08
C ILE A 410 -36.90 -9.83 11.84
N PHE A 411 -37.55 -10.18 10.72
CA PHE A 411 -38.92 -9.78 10.41
C PHE A 411 -39.90 -10.18 11.51
N ILE A 412 -39.85 -11.44 11.97
CA ILE A 412 -40.71 -11.95 13.06
C ILE A 412 -40.47 -11.16 14.35
N ILE A 413 -39.20 -10.95 14.72
CA ILE A 413 -38.83 -10.21 15.93
C ILE A 413 -39.36 -8.76 15.88
N LEU A 414 -39.19 -8.08 14.74
CA LEU A 414 -39.71 -6.72 14.54
C LEU A 414 -41.24 -6.68 14.56
N GLY A 415 -41.91 -7.65 13.91
CA GLY A 415 -43.37 -7.77 13.90
C GLY A 415 -43.97 -7.97 15.30
N ILE A 416 -43.37 -8.87 16.10
CA ILE A 416 -43.73 -9.08 17.51
C ILE A 416 -43.58 -7.77 18.30
N LYS A 417 -42.47 -7.06 18.09
CA LYS A 417 -42.16 -5.80 18.79
C LYS A 417 -43.12 -4.66 18.43
N MET A 418 -43.66 -4.65 17.22
CA MET A 418 -44.66 -3.67 16.78
C MET A 418 -46.05 -3.98 17.32
N ASN A 419 -46.36 -5.25 17.58
CA ASN A 419 -47.67 -5.71 18.07
C ASN A 419 -47.76 -5.75 19.61
N LYS A 420 -47.21 -4.74 20.31
CA LYS A 420 -46.98 -4.63 21.77
C LYS A 420 -48.12 -5.03 22.74
N GLN A 421 -49.31 -5.36 22.26
CA GLN A 421 -50.45 -5.79 23.09
C GLN A 421 -50.36 -7.24 23.61
N ARG A 422 -49.37 -8.06 23.20
CA ARG A 422 -49.34 -9.50 23.58
C ARG A 422 -48.22 -9.98 24.51
N LEU A 423 -47.11 -9.26 24.72
CA LEU A 423 -45.96 -9.83 25.49
C LEU A 423 -45.38 -8.86 26.52
N LYS A 424 -45.30 -9.32 27.78
CA LYS A 424 -44.74 -8.58 28.94
C LYS A 424 -43.21 -8.66 29.07
N VAL A 425 -42.47 -9.15 28.06
CA VAL A 425 -41.01 -9.43 28.12
C VAL A 425 -40.17 -8.69 27.04
N PRO A 426 -40.13 -7.35 27.05
CA PRO A 426 -39.39 -6.56 26.04
C PRO A 426 -37.86 -6.72 26.11
N SER A 427 -37.31 -7.13 27.26
CA SER A 427 -35.88 -7.41 27.42
C SER A 427 -35.44 -8.64 26.62
N LEU A 428 -36.23 -9.72 26.68
CA LEU A 428 -35.96 -10.96 25.96
C LEU A 428 -35.96 -10.73 24.45
N ILE A 429 -36.95 -9.99 23.91
CA ILE A 429 -37.04 -9.67 22.47
C ILE A 429 -35.79 -8.92 21.99
N ASN A 430 -35.29 -7.94 22.76
CA ASN A 430 -34.08 -7.21 22.38
C ASN A 430 -32.81 -8.07 22.48
N PHE A 431 -32.77 -9.00 23.44
CA PHE A 431 -31.68 -9.97 23.56
C PHE A 431 -31.68 -10.96 22.39
N THR A 432 -32.83 -11.50 22.01
CA THR A 432 -32.96 -12.38 20.84
C THR A 432 -32.56 -11.65 19.56
N LEU A 433 -32.96 -10.37 19.39
CA LEU A 433 -32.51 -9.56 18.26
C LEU A 433 -30.99 -9.42 18.22
N LEU A 434 -30.36 -9.18 19.37
CA LEU A 434 -28.90 -9.10 19.48
C LEU A 434 -28.24 -10.40 19.05
N VAL A 435 -28.72 -11.54 19.54
CA VAL A 435 -28.19 -12.86 19.16
C VAL A 435 -28.33 -13.10 17.65
N VAL A 436 -29.50 -12.83 17.07
CA VAL A 436 -29.72 -13.00 15.62
C VAL A 436 -28.80 -12.10 14.80
N VAL A 437 -28.61 -10.84 15.19
CA VAL A 437 -27.68 -9.93 14.50
C VAL A 437 -26.22 -10.34 14.70
N MET A 438 -25.85 -10.90 15.85
CA MET A 438 -24.50 -11.46 16.03
C MET A 438 -24.26 -12.65 15.08
N PHE A 439 -25.25 -13.53 14.89
CA PHE A 439 -25.16 -14.61 13.90
C PHE A 439 -25.07 -14.07 12.46
N ASP A 440 -25.89 -13.08 12.12
CA ASP A 440 -25.88 -12.37 10.83
C ASP A 440 -24.47 -11.84 10.48
N LEU A 441 -23.89 -11.05 11.37
CA LEU A 441 -22.56 -10.47 11.21
C LEU A 441 -21.44 -11.52 11.24
N PHE A 442 -21.59 -12.57 12.07
CA PHE A 442 -20.65 -13.69 12.11
C PHE A 442 -20.58 -14.40 10.76
N PHE A 443 -21.72 -14.73 10.14
CA PHE A 443 -21.72 -15.41 8.85
C PHE A 443 -21.16 -14.53 7.73
N ASN A 444 -21.45 -13.24 7.73
CA ASN A 444 -20.83 -12.34 6.76
C ASN A 444 -19.31 -12.28 6.93
N THR A 445 -18.83 -12.13 8.17
CA THR A 445 -17.40 -12.17 8.50
C THR A 445 -16.76 -13.50 8.06
N TYR A 446 -17.45 -14.61 8.31
CA TYR A 446 -17.04 -15.95 7.88
C TYR A 446 -16.87 -16.04 6.36
N TYR A 447 -17.84 -15.58 5.57
CA TYR A 447 -17.73 -15.64 4.11
C TYR A 447 -16.66 -14.73 3.54
N ILE A 448 -16.42 -13.55 4.15
CA ILE A 448 -15.33 -12.66 3.73
C ILE A 448 -13.99 -13.37 3.94
N PHE A 449 -13.69 -13.84 5.17
CA PHE A 449 -12.42 -14.52 5.42
C PHE A 449 -12.27 -15.83 4.63
N ARG A 450 -13.37 -16.56 4.39
CA ARG A 450 -13.36 -17.73 3.49
C ARG A 450 -12.81 -17.39 2.10
N ASN A 451 -13.14 -16.22 1.57
CA ASN A 451 -12.67 -15.76 0.26
C ASN A 451 -11.21 -15.30 0.30
N TYR A 452 -10.75 -14.74 1.42
CA TYR A 452 -9.38 -14.25 1.58
C TYR A 452 -8.35 -15.37 1.77
N ILE A 453 -8.70 -16.45 2.46
CA ILE A 453 -7.77 -17.57 2.75
C ILE A 453 -7.10 -18.14 1.49
N PRO A 454 -7.82 -18.53 0.42
CA PRO A 454 -7.19 -19.08 -0.78
C PRO A 454 -6.38 -18.04 -1.58
N ALA A 455 -6.64 -16.75 -1.38
CA ALA A 455 -5.93 -15.65 -2.02
C ALA A 455 -4.72 -15.14 -1.20
N SER A 456 -4.48 -15.70 -0.02
CA SER A 456 -3.45 -15.25 0.91
C SER A 456 -2.19 -16.10 0.84
N SER A 457 -1.03 -15.46 0.99
CA SER A 457 0.26 -16.15 1.03
C SER A 457 0.50 -16.80 2.40
N PRO A 458 1.15 -17.97 2.50
CA PRO A 458 1.51 -18.58 3.78
C PRO A 458 2.41 -17.68 4.66
N LEU A 459 2.31 -17.79 5.99
CA LEU A 459 3.11 -16.97 6.93
C LEU A 459 4.60 -17.34 6.91
N ASP A 460 4.90 -18.63 6.78
CA ASP A 460 6.23 -19.22 6.76
C ASP A 460 7.06 -18.70 5.57
N LYS A 461 6.41 -18.43 4.43
CA LYS A 461 7.09 -17.73 3.32
C LYS A 461 7.63 -16.37 3.76
N ILE A 462 6.93 -15.66 4.64
CA ILE A 462 7.32 -14.30 5.06
C ILE A 462 8.58 -14.34 5.96
N TYR A 463 8.89 -15.45 6.63
CA TYR A 463 10.03 -15.55 7.56
C TYR A 463 11.05 -16.63 7.18
N ASN A 464 12.26 -16.19 6.86
CA ASN A 464 13.39 -17.08 6.61
C ASN A 464 14.53 -16.78 7.59
N SER A 465 14.70 -17.63 8.61
CA SER A 465 15.74 -17.48 9.64
C SER A 465 17.15 -17.67 9.07
N THR A 466 17.35 -18.61 8.16
CA THR A 466 18.63 -18.82 7.49
C THR A 466 19.04 -17.59 6.70
N TYR A 467 18.11 -16.99 5.96
CA TYR A 467 18.37 -15.74 5.22
C TYR A 467 18.74 -14.59 6.17
N ARG A 468 18.00 -14.43 7.28
CA ARG A 468 18.33 -13.45 8.33
C ARG A 468 19.76 -13.63 8.83
N ASN A 469 20.15 -14.86 9.19
CA ASN A 469 21.48 -15.14 9.74
C ASN A 469 22.60 -14.80 8.75
N VAL A 470 22.41 -15.12 7.46
CA VAL A 470 23.36 -14.75 6.40
C VAL A 470 23.54 -13.24 6.31
N ILE A 471 22.44 -12.46 6.29
CA ILE A 471 22.48 -11.00 6.24
C ILE A 471 23.18 -10.42 7.48
N GLU A 472 22.83 -10.91 8.67
CA GLU A 472 23.45 -10.48 9.93
C GLU A 472 24.95 -10.79 9.99
N GLN A 473 25.39 -11.93 9.45
CA GLN A 473 26.80 -12.30 9.43
C GLN A 473 27.62 -11.41 8.49
N ILE A 474 27.06 -11.01 7.36
CA ILE A 474 27.68 -10.02 6.47
C ILE A 474 27.80 -8.68 7.21
N GLY A 475 26.73 -8.21 7.87
CA GLY A 475 26.76 -6.95 8.64
C GLY A 475 27.73 -6.95 9.82
N LYS A 476 28.07 -8.11 10.40
CA LYS A 476 29.10 -8.25 11.44
C LYS A 476 30.52 -8.17 10.89
N THR A 477 30.72 -8.58 9.64
CA THR A 477 32.05 -8.68 9.01
C THR A 477 32.40 -7.43 8.21
N ASP A 478 31.41 -6.75 7.63
CA ASP A 478 31.57 -5.49 6.92
C ASP A 478 30.62 -4.44 7.50
N SER A 479 31.17 -3.40 8.11
CA SER A 479 30.41 -2.26 8.64
C SER A 479 30.32 -1.10 7.65
N GLY A 480 30.87 -1.23 6.44
CA GLY A 480 30.91 -0.20 5.42
C GLY A 480 29.54 0.15 4.84
N LEU A 481 29.52 1.16 3.98
CA LEU A 481 28.34 1.52 3.20
C LEU A 481 28.35 0.74 1.88
N TYR A 482 27.57 -0.34 1.83
CA TYR A 482 27.42 -1.21 0.66
C TYR A 482 25.97 -1.68 0.53
N ARG A 483 25.63 -2.23 -0.64
CA ARG A 483 24.32 -2.82 -0.92
C ARG A 483 24.38 -4.34 -1.06
N ILE A 484 23.24 -4.97 -0.83
CA ILE A 484 23.03 -6.41 -0.96
C ILE A 484 21.99 -6.69 -2.05
N SER A 485 22.32 -7.60 -2.96
CA SER A 485 21.47 -8.09 -4.04
C SER A 485 21.08 -9.54 -3.76
N PRO A 486 19.91 -9.81 -3.14
CA PRO A 486 19.40 -11.16 -3.02
C PRO A 486 18.79 -11.64 -4.35
N ASP A 487 18.82 -12.96 -4.58
CA ASP A 487 17.99 -13.58 -5.61
C ASP A 487 16.52 -13.55 -5.22
N ASN A 488 15.66 -13.36 -6.21
CA ASN A 488 14.22 -13.25 -5.97
C ASN A 488 13.61 -14.51 -5.35
N ASP A 489 14.17 -15.69 -5.60
CA ASP A 489 13.67 -16.94 -5.01
C ASP A 489 13.88 -17.00 -3.48
N LEU A 490 14.72 -16.12 -2.92
CA LEU A 490 14.91 -15.97 -1.48
C LEU A 490 13.93 -14.97 -0.84
N LEU A 491 13.33 -14.10 -1.63
CA LEU A 491 12.41 -13.07 -1.16
C LEU A 491 10.97 -13.52 -1.38
N SER A 492 10.11 -13.30 -0.38
CA SER A 492 8.69 -13.58 -0.53
C SER A 492 7.90 -12.38 -1.03
N THR A 493 8.44 -11.18 -0.84
CA THR A 493 7.85 -9.93 -1.31
C THR A 493 8.91 -8.83 -1.38
N GLU A 494 8.60 -7.75 -2.08
CA GLU A 494 9.35 -6.50 -2.11
C GLU A 494 9.46 -5.89 -0.70
N ASN A 495 10.37 -4.93 -0.54
CA ASN A 495 10.61 -4.19 0.72
C ASN A 495 11.18 -5.02 1.88
N GLU A 496 11.49 -6.31 1.70
CA GLU A 496 12.02 -7.17 2.78
C GLU A 496 13.36 -6.67 3.35
N SER A 497 14.05 -5.78 2.64
CA SER A 497 15.20 -5.00 3.13
C SER A 497 14.90 -4.23 4.42
N LEU A 498 13.68 -3.71 4.60
CA LEU A 498 13.26 -3.06 5.85
C LEU A 498 13.23 -4.05 7.03
N LYS A 499 12.82 -5.29 6.76
CA LYS A 499 12.71 -6.34 7.78
C LYS A 499 14.07 -6.94 8.14
N TYR A 500 14.93 -7.19 7.16
CA TYR A 500 16.25 -7.79 7.39
C TYR A 500 17.38 -6.75 7.54
N GLN A 501 17.04 -5.46 7.49
CA GLN A 501 17.95 -4.33 7.75
C GLN A 501 19.19 -4.33 6.84
N TYR A 502 19.00 -4.60 5.54
CA TYR A 502 20.05 -4.45 4.54
C TYR A 502 19.71 -3.37 3.54
N LYS A 503 20.74 -2.79 2.92
CA LYS A 503 20.61 -1.73 1.92
C LYS A 503 20.38 -2.37 0.55
N GLY A 504 19.17 -2.24 0.02
CA GLY A 504 18.75 -2.84 -1.25
C GLY A 504 18.04 -1.84 -2.16
N MET A 505 17.75 -2.24 -3.40
CA MET A 505 17.03 -1.42 -4.38
C MET A 505 15.54 -1.74 -4.45
N SER A 506 15.12 -2.95 -4.07
CA SER A 506 13.71 -3.34 -4.23
C SER A 506 12.78 -2.41 -3.43
N ILE A 507 11.71 -1.99 -4.10
CA ILE A 507 10.67 -1.16 -3.52
C ILE A 507 9.31 -1.52 -4.11
N TYR A 508 8.26 -1.46 -3.29
CA TYR A 508 6.86 -1.45 -3.70
C TYR A 508 6.08 -0.50 -2.79
N SER A 509 5.68 0.67 -3.29
CA SER A 509 4.92 1.66 -2.52
C SER A 509 4.20 2.70 -3.35
N SER A 510 3.06 3.15 -2.83
CA SER A 510 2.28 4.28 -3.37
C SER A 510 2.94 5.65 -3.15
N THR A 511 4.01 5.72 -2.35
CA THR A 511 4.74 6.96 -2.00
C THR A 511 6.21 6.92 -2.42
N GLY A 512 6.63 5.89 -3.16
CA GLY A 512 8.01 5.74 -3.65
C GLY A 512 8.42 6.78 -4.69
N ASN A 513 9.71 6.86 -5.02
CA ASN A 513 10.23 7.80 -6.03
C ASN A 513 10.00 7.26 -7.46
N GLY A 514 8.96 7.75 -8.13
CA GLY A 514 8.60 7.29 -9.48
C GLY A 514 9.64 7.62 -10.54
N ASN A 515 10.36 8.74 -10.41
CA ASN A 515 11.39 9.15 -11.37
C ASN A 515 12.60 8.21 -11.29
N LEU A 516 13.08 7.93 -10.07
CA LEU A 516 14.14 6.95 -9.83
C LEU A 516 13.75 5.58 -10.38
N ASN A 517 12.53 5.12 -10.10
CA ASN A 517 12.07 3.81 -10.55
C ASN A 517 12.09 3.70 -12.07
N ASN A 518 11.56 4.71 -12.78
CA ASN A 518 11.59 4.76 -14.25
C ASN A 518 13.02 4.84 -14.80
N TYR A 519 13.90 5.60 -14.15
CA TYR A 519 15.31 5.69 -14.54
C TYR A 519 16.03 4.34 -14.41
N LEU A 520 15.82 3.63 -13.29
CA LEU A 520 16.30 2.26 -13.11
C LEU A 520 15.72 1.32 -14.17
N GLY A 521 14.45 1.51 -14.55
CA GLY A 521 13.84 0.85 -15.71
C GLY A 521 14.63 1.05 -16.99
N SER A 522 15.03 2.29 -17.26
CA SER A 522 15.81 2.64 -18.45
C SER A 522 17.22 2.05 -18.46
N LEU A 523 17.77 1.72 -17.29
CA LEU A 523 19.03 0.99 -17.12
C LEU A 523 18.84 -0.53 -17.22
N GLY A 524 17.61 -1.01 -17.35
CA GLY A 524 17.30 -2.42 -17.55
C GLY A 524 16.75 -3.16 -16.33
N TYR A 525 16.53 -2.47 -15.21
CA TYR A 525 15.85 -3.09 -14.08
C TYR A 525 14.36 -3.25 -14.36
N ALA A 526 13.77 -4.28 -13.77
CA ALA A 526 12.34 -4.49 -13.78
C ALA A 526 11.65 -3.44 -12.89
N SER A 527 10.92 -2.51 -13.52
CA SER A 527 10.37 -1.35 -12.81
C SER A 527 8.99 -0.91 -13.31
N SER A 528 8.32 -0.16 -12.45
CA SER A 528 7.17 0.70 -12.73
C SER A 528 7.27 1.92 -11.81
N THR A 529 6.41 2.92 -11.99
CA THR A 529 6.41 4.11 -11.11
C THR A 529 6.27 3.81 -9.62
N ARG A 530 5.73 2.64 -9.23
CA ARG A 530 5.50 2.25 -7.82
C ARG A 530 6.30 1.02 -7.37
N ASN A 531 7.03 0.35 -8.26
CA ASN A 531 7.74 -0.88 -7.94
C ASN A 531 9.08 -0.94 -8.68
N VAL A 532 10.15 -1.34 -7.99
CA VAL A 532 11.39 -1.83 -8.61
C VAL A 532 11.72 -3.16 -7.99
N ASN A 533 12.08 -4.12 -8.84
CA ASN A 533 12.62 -5.40 -8.40
C ASN A 533 14.00 -5.65 -9.02
N MET A 534 14.81 -6.43 -8.32
CA MET A 534 16.16 -6.79 -8.77
C MET A 534 16.18 -8.15 -9.49
N LYS A 535 15.08 -8.56 -10.15
CA LYS A 535 15.03 -9.85 -10.84
C LYS A 535 16.15 -9.90 -11.87
N ASN A 536 17.02 -10.90 -11.74
CA ASN A 536 18.19 -11.16 -12.59
C ASN A 536 19.32 -10.12 -12.56
N GLY A 537 19.12 -8.94 -11.94
CA GLY A 537 20.14 -7.88 -11.79
C GLY A 537 20.71 -7.37 -13.12
N ILE A 538 21.53 -6.32 -13.07
CA ILE A 538 22.30 -5.86 -14.25
C ILE A 538 23.74 -5.66 -13.78
N PHE A 539 24.66 -6.56 -14.17
CA PHE A 539 25.98 -6.66 -13.52
C PHE A 539 26.77 -5.36 -13.51
N VAL A 540 26.78 -4.60 -14.61
CA VAL A 540 27.46 -3.30 -14.70
C VAL A 540 26.87 -2.28 -13.72
N SER A 541 25.55 -2.06 -13.76
CA SER A 541 24.88 -1.16 -12.82
C SER A 541 24.95 -1.63 -11.36
N ASP A 542 24.84 -2.93 -11.11
CA ASP A 542 24.99 -3.51 -9.77
C ASP A 542 26.39 -3.17 -9.21
N SER A 543 27.42 -3.28 -10.05
CA SER A 543 28.80 -2.93 -9.70
C SER A 543 28.94 -1.43 -9.43
N LEU A 544 28.40 -0.54 -10.29
CA LEU A 544 28.45 0.92 -10.13
C LEU A 544 27.63 1.42 -8.92
N PHE A 545 26.53 0.76 -8.59
CA PHE A 545 25.67 1.10 -7.45
C PHE A 545 26.11 0.46 -6.13
N GLY A 546 27.28 -0.17 -6.10
CA GLY A 546 27.87 -0.71 -4.87
C GLY A 546 27.14 -1.91 -4.30
N PHE A 547 26.53 -2.74 -5.14
CA PHE A 547 26.06 -4.08 -4.76
C PHE A 547 27.25 -5.01 -4.55
N LYS A 548 27.84 -4.88 -3.37
CA LYS A 548 29.03 -5.62 -2.96
C LYS A 548 28.74 -7.09 -2.66
N TYR A 549 27.55 -7.40 -2.16
CA TYR A 549 27.19 -8.77 -1.78
C TYR A 549 25.98 -9.28 -2.56
N LYS A 550 26.12 -10.50 -3.09
CA LYS A 550 25.06 -11.26 -3.76
C LYS A 550 24.64 -12.43 -2.88
N ILE A 551 23.35 -12.57 -2.60
CA ILE A 551 22.80 -13.69 -1.83
C ILE A 551 21.99 -14.58 -2.76
N THR A 552 22.30 -15.87 -2.80
CA THR A 552 21.76 -16.80 -3.80
C THR A 552 21.68 -18.22 -3.25
N THR A 553 20.86 -19.06 -3.88
CA THR A 553 20.86 -20.52 -3.66
C THR A 553 21.67 -21.27 -4.70
N SER A 554 22.14 -20.57 -5.74
CA SER A 554 22.87 -21.15 -6.87
C SER A 554 24.34 -20.74 -6.83
N PRO A 555 25.29 -21.66 -7.06
CA PRO A 555 26.71 -21.31 -7.14
C PRO A 555 26.98 -20.20 -8.17
N LYS A 556 27.95 -19.33 -7.87
CA LYS A 556 28.43 -18.28 -8.79
C LYS A 556 29.86 -18.55 -9.22
N ASP A 557 30.22 -18.04 -10.39
CA ASP A 557 31.55 -18.21 -10.96
C ASP A 557 32.61 -17.56 -10.05
N SER A 558 33.56 -18.36 -9.56
CA SER A 558 34.58 -17.93 -8.62
C SER A 558 35.60 -16.94 -9.22
N ARG A 559 35.64 -16.80 -10.55
CA ARG A 559 36.43 -15.76 -11.22
C ARG A 559 35.82 -14.38 -11.00
N ILE A 560 34.49 -14.29 -10.90
CA ILE A 560 33.73 -13.03 -10.75
C ILE A 560 33.36 -12.74 -9.30
N TYR A 561 33.03 -13.78 -8.55
CA TYR A 561 32.53 -13.70 -7.19
C TYR A 561 33.44 -14.45 -6.21
N GLU A 562 33.51 -13.98 -4.97
CA GLU A 562 34.22 -14.63 -3.87
C GLU A 562 33.18 -15.13 -2.86
N GLU A 563 33.09 -16.44 -2.60
CA GLU A 563 32.20 -16.96 -1.55
C GLU A 563 32.72 -16.50 -0.18
N VAL A 564 31.88 -15.81 0.59
CA VAL A 564 32.27 -15.25 1.90
C VAL A 564 31.56 -15.92 3.07
N TYR A 565 30.37 -16.49 2.84
CA TYR A 565 29.61 -17.18 3.88
C TYR A 565 28.59 -18.13 3.26
N LYS A 566 28.25 -19.20 3.98
CA LYS A 566 27.25 -20.18 3.58
C LYS A 566 26.51 -20.70 4.81
N GLU A 567 25.18 -20.73 4.72
CA GLU A 567 24.33 -21.35 5.73
C GLU A 567 23.20 -22.13 5.07
N GLY A 568 23.15 -23.44 5.31
CA GLY A 568 22.24 -24.34 4.60
C GLY A 568 22.47 -24.30 3.08
N ASN A 569 21.41 -23.99 2.33
CA ASN A 569 21.45 -23.81 0.88
C ASN A 569 21.63 -22.34 0.43
N ILE A 570 21.77 -21.40 1.37
CA ILE A 570 21.94 -19.98 1.07
C ILE A 570 23.43 -19.65 1.08
N LEU A 571 23.90 -19.08 -0.03
CA LEU A 571 25.27 -18.68 -0.30
C LEU A 571 25.35 -17.16 -0.34
N ALA A 572 26.38 -16.60 0.31
CA ALA A 572 26.74 -15.21 0.20
C ALA A 572 28.06 -15.07 -0.56
N TYR A 573 28.02 -14.26 -1.62
CA TYR A 573 29.16 -13.95 -2.46
C TYR A 573 29.48 -12.47 -2.40
N LYS A 574 30.76 -12.13 -2.44
CA LYS A 574 31.26 -10.77 -2.65
C LYS A 574 31.57 -10.57 -4.13
N ASN A 575 31.02 -9.51 -4.72
CA ASN A 575 31.33 -9.07 -6.08
C ASN A 575 32.73 -8.44 -6.09
N LYS A 576 33.66 -9.00 -6.88
CA LYS A 576 35.04 -8.49 -7.00
C LYS A 576 35.12 -7.14 -7.69
N TYR A 577 34.08 -6.75 -8.43
CA TYR A 577 34.02 -5.54 -9.24
C TYR A 577 33.13 -4.44 -8.63
N SER A 578 32.66 -4.60 -7.38
CA SER A 578 31.79 -3.59 -6.75
C SER A 578 32.53 -2.27 -6.52
N MET A 579 31.92 -1.18 -6.97
CA MET A 579 32.36 0.18 -6.66
C MET A 579 31.91 0.61 -5.26
N PRO A 580 32.62 1.56 -4.62
CA PRO A 580 32.12 2.26 -3.45
C PRO A 580 30.95 3.19 -3.82
N ILE A 581 30.30 3.76 -2.81
CA ILE A 581 29.12 4.61 -3.02
C ILE A 581 29.38 5.84 -3.91
N GLY A 582 30.65 6.28 -4.01
CA GLY A 582 31.03 7.43 -4.83
C GLY A 582 32.38 7.29 -5.52
N PHE A 583 32.47 7.80 -6.73
CA PHE A 583 33.64 7.77 -7.60
C PHE A 583 33.56 8.90 -8.65
N MET A 584 34.69 9.27 -9.24
CA MET A 584 34.77 10.35 -10.23
C MET A 584 34.22 9.92 -11.60
N VAL A 585 33.45 10.80 -12.23
CA VAL A 585 32.84 10.61 -13.54
C VAL A 585 32.98 11.87 -14.41
N ASN A 586 32.92 11.70 -15.73
CA ASN A 586 32.68 12.82 -16.65
C ASN A 586 31.18 13.12 -16.71
N ASN A 587 30.79 14.39 -16.82
CA ASN A 587 29.37 14.76 -16.74
C ASN A 587 28.52 14.09 -17.84
N ASN A 588 29.09 13.95 -19.05
CA ASN A 588 28.38 13.42 -20.21
C ASN A 588 28.28 11.89 -20.24
N GLN A 589 28.91 11.18 -19.30
CA GLN A 589 28.90 9.71 -19.30
C GLN A 589 27.67 9.13 -18.61
N VAL A 590 27.03 9.86 -17.68
CA VAL A 590 25.83 9.38 -16.99
C VAL A 590 24.62 9.49 -17.93
N PRO A 591 23.91 8.38 -18.22
CA PRO A 591 22.77 8.40 -19.13
C PRO A 591 21.72 9.41 -18.67
N LEU A 592 21.26 10.23 -19.61
CA LEU A 592 20.18 11.18 -19.36
C LEU A 592 18.84 10.44 -19.22
N VAL A 593 17.93 11.01 -18.43
CA VAL A 593 16.59 10.43 -18.21
C VAL A 593 15.80 10.27 -19.51
N ASN A 594 15.97 11.19 -20.47
CA ASN A 594 15.27 11.20 -21.76
C ASN A 594 16.03 10.50 -22.89
N ASP A 595 17.13 9.81 -22.57
CA ASP A 595 17.90 9.08 -23.57
C ASP A 595 17.07 7.89 -24.12
N THR A 596 16.94 7.80 -25.44
CA THR A 596 16.18 6.76 -26.14
C THR A 596 17.03 5.55 -26.53
N SER A 597 18.33 5.57 -26.25
CA SER A 597 19.20 4.40 -26.44
C SER A 597 18.71 3.19 -25.65
N ASN A 598 19.01 2.00 -26.16
CA ASN A 598 18.69 0.76 -25.46
C ASN A 598 19.48 0.66 -24.14
N TRP A 599 19.03 -0.21 -23.23
CA TRP A 599 19.63 -0.33 -21.90
C TRP A 599 21.11 -0.75 -21.98
N ILE A 600 21.52 -1.53 -22.99
CA ILE A 600 22.91 -2.00 -23.19
C ILE A 600 23.84 -0.84 -23.52
N GLU A 601 23.46 0.01 -24.46
CA GLU A 601 24.19 1.23 -24.82
C GLU A 601 24.32 2.17 -23.61
N LYS A 602 23.25 2.30 -22.82
CA LYS A 602 23.27 3.08 -21.58
C LYS A 602 24.23 2.49 -20.54
N GLN A 603 24.27 1.17 -20.38
CA GLN A 603 25.25 0.52 -19.48
C GLN A 603 26.69 0.80 -19.93
N ASN A 604 26.97 0.66 -21.22
CA ASN A 604 28.29 0.95 -21.79
C ASN A 604 28.68 2.43 -21.59
N GLY A 605 27.76 3.35 -21.90
CA GLY A 605 27.96 4.78 -21.71
C GLY A 605 28.20 5.15 -20.25
N PHE A 606 27.41 4.59 -19.32
CA PHE A 606 27.51 4.91 -17.90
C PHE A 606 28.85 4.50 -17.28
N LEU A 607 29.34 3.31 -17.64
CA LEU A 607 30.67 2.86 -17.20
C LEU A 607 31.80 3.71 -17.82
N GLY A 608 31.55 4.29 -18.99
CA GLY A 608 32.50 5.11 -19.74
C GLY A 608 33.62 4.28 -20.35
N SER A 609 34.21 4.73 -21.45
CA SER A 609 35.25 3.98 -22.16
C SER A 609 36.64 4.22 -21.58
N ILE A 610 37.45 3.15 -21.45
CA ILE A 610 38.85 3.23 -20.99
C ILE A 610 39.81 3.85 -22.02
N ASP A 611 39.49 3.74 -23.32
CA ASP A 611 40.30 4.24 -24.44
C ASP A 611 39.52 5.23 -25.34
N GLY A 612 38.33 5.62 -24.90
CA GLY A 612 37.41 6.50 -25.62
C GLY A 612 36.56 5.82 -26.69
N LYS A 613 36.69 4.50 -26.92
CA LYS A 613 35.90 3.75 -27.93
C LYS A 613 35.41 2.36 -27.51
N SER A 614 36.02 1.74 -26.50
CA SER A 614 35.67 0.41 -26.00
C SER A 614 34.24 0.32 -25.46
N ASN A 615 33.55 -0.76 -25.82
CA ASN A 615 32.28 -1.21 -25.25
C ASN A 615 32.51 -2.45 -24.37
N TYR A 616 31.67 -2.65 -23.36
CA TYR A 616 31.79 -3.77 -22.43
C TYR A 616 30.76 -4.85 -22.71
N TYR A 617 29.52 -4.42 -22.94
CA TYR A 617 28.51 -5.23 -23.60
C TYR A 617 28.66 -5.10 -25.12
N GLU A 618 28.85 -6.24 -25.78
CA GLU A 618 29.05 -6.32 -27.22
C GLU A 618 28.05 -7.32 -27.81
N LYS A 619 27.40 -6.96 -28.92
CA LYS A 619 26.56 -7.91 -29.67
C LYS A 619 27.46 -8.97 -30.31
N VAL A 620 27.02 -10.22 -30.30
CA VAL A 620 27.70 -11.33 -30.98
C VAL A 620 27.27 -11.33 -32.45
N ASP A 621 28.25 -11.42 -33.36
CA ASP A 621 27.99 -11.49 -34.80
C ASP A 621 27.24 -12.79 -35.19
N SER A 622 26.31 -12.67 -36.13
CA SER A 622 25.31 -13.69 -36.49
C SER A 622 25.78 -14.72 -37.52
N ASP A 623 27.08 -14.81 -37.81
CA ASP A 623 27.57 -15.50 -39.02
C ASP A 623 27.48 -17.04 -38.94
N ASN A 624 27.31 -17.62 -37.74
CA ASN A 624 27.25 -19.07 -37.51
C ASN A 624 25.94 -19.49 -36.82
N ILE A 625 24.80 -19.37 -37.52
CA ILE A 625 23.48 -19.80 -37.04
C ILE A 625 23.00 -21.02 -37.84
N SER A 626 22.71 -22.11 -37.15
CA SER A 626 21.99 -23.26 -37.70
C SER A 626 20.50 -23.13 -37.38
N ILE A 627 19.67 -23.22 -38.42
CA ILE A 627 18.21 -23.01 -38.33
C ILE A 627 17.53 -24.30 -38.80
N ASN A 628 16.54 -24.77 -38.03
CA ASN A 628 15.75 -25.94 -38.39
C ASN A 628 14.25 -25.69 -38.22
N ASN A 629 13.47 -25.98 -39.27
CA ASN A 629 12.01 -25.87 -39.30
C ASN A 629 11.50 -24.45 -38.94
N LEU A 630 12.27 -23.41 -39.30
CA LEU A 630 11.93 -22.01 -39.07
C LEU A 630 12.17 -21.16 -40.32
N ARG A 631 11.25 -20.24 -40.58
CA ARG A 631 11.37 -19.19 -41.60
C ARG A 631 11.50 -17.83 -40.93
N PHE A 632 12.52 -17.05 -41.31
CA PHE A 632 12.70 -15.68 -40.82
C PHE A 632 11.85 -14.69 -41.62
N ASP A 633 11.07 -13.87 -40.92
CA ASP A 633 10.39 -12.69 -41.45
C ASP A 633 11.24 -11.46 -41.12
N SER A 634 11.84 -10.86 -42.16
CA SER A 634 12.74 -9.72 -42.02
C SER A 634 12.04 -8.43 -41.60
N ASP A 635 10.78 -8.25 -42.00
CA ASP A 635 10.02 -7.04 -41.75
C ASP A 635 9.55 -7.01 -40.29
N ALA A 636 9.08 -8.15 -39.79
CA ALA A 636 8.67 -8.31 -38.40
C ALA A 636 9.84 -8.63 -37.45
N LYS A 637 11.02 -8.99 -37.98
CA LYS A 637 12.17 -9.53 -37.22
C LYS A 637 11.79 -10.71 -36.34
N VAL A 638 11.09 -11.69 -36.91
CA VAL A 638 10.49 -12.82 -36.20
C VAL A 638 10.76 -14.12 -36.94
N TYR A 639 11.01 -15.21 -36.22
CA TYR A 639 11.03 -16.57 -36.76
C TYR A 639 9.67 -17.23 -36.62
N HIS A 640 9.20 -17.85 -37.71
CA HIS A 640 7.96 -18.64 -37.76
C HIS A 640 8.27 -20.12 -37.92
N MET A 641 7.60 -20.98 -37.15
CA MET A 641 7.66 -22.42 -37.41
C MET A 641 6.99 -22.75 -38.74
N GLU A 642 7.71 -23.49 -39.60
CA GLU A 642 7.15 -23.95 -40.87
C GLU A 642 6.15 -25.09 -40.66
N ASN A 643 6.47 -26.03 -39.76
CA ASN A 643 5.56 -27.10 -39.34
C ASN A 643 5.46 -27.18 -37.82
N GLN A 644 4.28 -26.90 -37.27
CA GLN A 644 4.03 -26.88 -35.82
C GLN A 644 4.02 -28.27 -35.15
N GLN A 645 4.04 -29.35 -35.94
CA GLN A 645 4.07 -30.75 -35.46
C GLN A 645 5.49 -31.33 -35.39
N VAL A 646 6.50 -30.59 -35.86
CA VAL A 646 7.91 -31.01 -35.89
C VAL A 646 8.73 -30.08 -34.98
N SER A 647 9.75 -30.62 -34.30
CA SER A 647 10.65 -29.80 -33.49
C SER A 647 11.32 -28.72 -34.35
N ALA A 648 11.37 -27.49 -33.86
CA ALA A 648 12.11 -26.40 -34.47
C ALA A 648 13.23 -25.93 -33.53
N TYR A 649 14.34 -25.43 -34.07
CA TYR A 649 15.41 -24.86 -33.24
C TYR A 649 16.24 -23.80 -33.96
N LEU A 650 16.84 -22.92 -33.15
CA LEU A 650 17.94 -22.04 -33.52
C LEU A 650 19.18 -22.45 -32.72
N GLU A 651 20.32 -22.61 -33.38
CA GLU A 651 21.58 -22.93 -32.74
C GLU A 651 22.66 -21.94 -33.17
N TYR A 652 23.27 -21.29 -32.19
CA TYR A 652 24.31 -20.29 -32.36
C TYR A 652 25.64 -20.86 -31.89
N GLN A 653 26.68 -20.71 -32.71
CA GLN A 653 28.06 -20.99 -32.31
C GLN A 653 28.77 -19.67 -31.99
N VAL A 654 29.08 -19.48 -30.71
CA VAL A 654 29.68 -18.25 -30.19
C VAL A 654 31.12 -18.52 -29.79
N LYS A 655 32.07 -17.83 -30.42
CA LYS A 655 33.46 -17.87 -30.02
C LYS A 655 33.70 -16.88 -28.88
N VAL A 656 33.93 -17.38 -27.66
CA VAL A 656 34.19 -16.52 -26.50
C VAL A 656 35.70 -16.32 -26.33
N THR A 657 36.13 -15.05 -26.29
CA THR A 657 37.53 -14.67 -26.02
C THR A 657 37.64 -13.87 -24.74
N ASN A 658 38.70 -14.11 -23.97
CA ASN A 658 38.82 -13.64 -22.59
C ASN A 658 37.66 -14.11 -21.71
N LEU A 659 37.64 -13.67 -20.46
CA LEU A 659 36.54 -13.96 -19.55
C LEU A 659 35.31 -13.12 -19.92
N ARG A 660 34.24 -13.77 -20.39
CA ARG A 660 32.98 -13.08 -20.76
C ARG A 660 31.75 -13.79 -20.21
N GLN A 661 30.72 -13.00 -19.88
CA GLN A 661 29.38 -13.53 -19.67
C GLN A 661 28.59 -13.47 -20.97
N LEU A 662 27.80 -14.49 -21.27
CA LEU A 662 26.93 -14.53 -22.43
C LEU A 662 25.48 -14.31 -22.01
N TYR A 663 24.76 -13.50 -22.77
CA TYR A 663 23.35 -13.19 -22.58
C TYR A 663 22.57 -13.44 -23.86
N LEU A 664 21.36 -13.93 -23.72
CA LEU A 664 20.38 -14.02 -24.80
C LEU A 664 19.26 -13.01 -24.53
N GLN A 665 19.04 -12.07 -25.43
CA GLN A 665 17.91 -11.17 -25.40
C GLN A 665 16.90 -11.58 -26.47
N LEU A 666 15.64 -11.73 -26.08
CA LEU A 666 14.54 -11.83 -27.04
C LEU A 666 13.96 -10.44 -27.24
N GLY A 667 13.38 -10.18 -28.42
CA GLY A 667 12.80 -8.88 -28.76
C GLY A 667 11.67 -8.43 -27.83
N ASP A 668 11.03 -7.32 -28.16
CA ASP A 668 10.17 -6.56 -27.23
C ASP A 668 8.81 -7.22 -26.89
N GLU A 669 8.53 -8.44 -27.37
CA GLU A 669 7.31 -9.18 -26.99
C GLU A 669 7.45 -9.75 -25.57
N GLU A 670 6.48 -9.52 -24.68
CA GLU A 670 6.48 -10.17 -23.36
C GLU A 670 6.30 -11.69 -23.48
N TYR A 671 7.36 -12.46 -23.22
CA TYR A 671 7.32 -13.92 -23.19
C TYR A 671 6.90 -14.44 -21.81
N LEU A 672 5.62 -14.24 -21.48
CA LEU A 672 5.00 -14.88 -20.31
C LEU A 672 5.07 -16.40 -20.47
N ASN A 673 5.62 -17.10 -19.47
CA ASN A 673 5.86 -18.55 -19.48
C ASN A 673 6.81 -19.03 -20.60
N ALA A 674 7.90 -18.29 -20.85
CA ALA A 674 8.96 -18.68 -21.79
C ALA A 674 9.38 -20.17 -21.71
N ASP A 675 9.49 -20.74 -20.50
CA ASP A 675 9.80 -22.16 -20.27
C ASP A 675 8.80 -23.14 -20.93
N GLN A 676 7.59 -22.68 -21.26
CA GLN A 676 6.58 -23.47 -21.99
C GLN A 676 6.71 -23.31 -23.51
N LEU A 677 7.31 -22.20 -23.98
CA LEU A 677 7.41 -21.86 -25.41
C LEU A 677 8.68 -22.41 -26.06
N PHE A 678 9.79 -22.40 -25.33
CA PHE A 678 11.08 -22.90 -25.79
C PHE A 678 11.96 -23.36 -24.62
N THR A 679 12.95 -24.21 -24.94
CA THR A 679 14.02 -24.63 -24.04
C THR A 679 15.34 -24.05 -24.52
N ILE A 680 16.11 -23.44 -23.62
CA ILE A 680 17.47 -22.97 -23.91
C ILE A 680 18.47 -23.97 -23.33
N SER A 681 19.44 -24.38 -24.15
CA SER A 681 20.59 -25.16 -23.71
C SER A 681 21.89 -24.51 -24.12
N VAL A 682 22.89 -24.61 -23.24
CA VAL A 682 24.24 -24.08 -23.47
C VAL A 682 25.22 -25.23 -23.31
N ASN A 683 26.02 -25.50 -24.35
CA ASN A 683 26.92 -26.66 -24.44
C ASN A 683 26.19 -27.99 -24.10
N GLY A 684 24.96 -28.14 -24.60
CA GLY A 684 24.10 -29.32 -24.39
C GLY A 684 23.46 -29.42 -23.00
N LYS A 685 23.74 -28.51 -22.07
CA LYS A 685 23.08 -28.46 -20.75
C LYS A 685 21.89 -27.51 -20.80
N LYS A 686 20.71 -28.01 -20.44
CA LYS A 686 19.50 -27.18 -20.33
C LYS A 686 19.63 -26.18 -19.19
N LEU A 687 19.26 -24.92 -19.44
CA LEU A 687 19.15 -23.91 -18.39
C LEU A 687 17.89 -24.25 -17.56
N SER A 688 18.07 -24.51 -16.26
CA SER A 688 17.03 -25.06 -15.40
C SER A 688 15.95 -24.08 -14.96
N ASN A 689 16.03 -22.80 -15.35
CA ASN A 689 15.08 -21.74 -14.99
C ASN A 689 15.18 -20.57 -15.99
N ALA A 690 14.82 -20.78 -17.26
CA ALA A 690 14.74 -19.70 -18.25
C ALA A 690 13.46 -18.85 -17.99
N LYS A 691 13.34 -18.28 -16.79
CA LYS A 691 12.32 -17.30 -16.48
C LYS A 691 12.78 -15.94 -16.95
N VAL A 692 12.20 -15.53 -18.08
CA VAL A 692 12.24 -14.17 -18.62
C VAL A 692 12.03 -13.13 -17.51
N GLY A 693 13.00 -12.22 -17.38
CA GLY A 693 12.83 -10.93 -16.70
C GLY A 693 12.10 -9.93 -17.60
N LEU A 694 11.77 -8.73 -17.12
CA LEU A 694 11.05 -7.71 -17.89
C LEU A 694 11.78 -7.22 -19.16
N LEU A 695 13.06 -7.53 -19.33
CA LEU A 695 13.85 -7.22 -20.53
C LEU A 695 13.97 -8.39 -21.53
N ASN A 696 13.31 -9.52 -21.30
CA ASN A 696 13.48 -10.72 -22.12
C ASN A 696 14.94 -11.20 -22.27
N SER A 697 15.79 -10.89 -21.28
CA SER A 697 17.20 -11.28 -21.25
C SER A 697 17.44 -12.48 -20.34
N PHE A 698 18.25 -13.43 -20.80
CA PHE A 698 18.71 -14.62 -20.10
C PHE A 698 20.21 -14.57 -19.88
N ASP A 699 20.63 -14.88 -18.66
CA ASP A 699 22.02 -15.21 -18.33
C ASP A 699 22.33 -16.64 -18.82
N LEU A 700 23.26 -16.76 -19.78
CA LEU A 700 23.67 -18.04 -20.37
C LEU A 700 24.92 -18.63 -19.70
N GLY A 701 25.54 -17.91 -18.76
CA GLY A 701 26.74 -18.33 -18.06
C GLY A 701 28.00 -17.55 -18.45
N THR A 702 29.09 -17.87 -17.77
CA THR A 702 30.41 -17.25 -17.93
C THR A 702 31.40 -18.23 -18.52
N PHE A 703 32.13 -17.81 -19.54
CA PHE A 703 33.02 -18.63 -20.36
C PHE A 703 34.35 -17.92 -20.58
N GLU A 704 35.41 -18.69 -20.84
CA GLU A 704 36.75 -18.12 -21.06
C GLU A 704 37.54 -18.88 -22.12
N ASN A 705 37.86 -18.17 -23.21
CA ASN A 705 38.69 -18.70 -24.31
C ASN A 705 38.19 -20.05 -24.86
N GLU A 706 36.87 -20.17 -25.04
CA GLU A 706 36.21 -21.40 -25.49
C GLU A 706 35.06 -21.10 -26.47
N ASP A 707 34.71 -22.08 -27.29
CA ASP A 707 33.54 -22.01 -28.17
C ASP A 707 32.30 -22.50 -27.42
N VAL A 708 31.21 -21.74 -27.52
CA VAL A 708 29.96 -21.97 -26.80
C VAL A 708 28.83 -22.19 -27.80
N ILE A 709 28.12 -23.30 -27.64
CA ILE A 709 26.93 -23.62 -28.43
C ILE A 709 25.70 -23.23 -27.63
N VAL A 710 24.92 -22.28 -28.14
CA VAL A 710 23.62 -21.88 -27.56
C VAL A 710 22.52 -22.39 -28.47
N LYS A 711 21.65 -23.27 -27.94
CA LYS A 711 20.54 -23.85 -28.70
C LYS A 711 19.20 -23.49 -28.05
N ILE A 712 18.31 -22.93 -28.85
CA ILE A 712 16.93 -22.59 -28.50
C ILE A 712 16.01 -23.58 -29.23
N GLU A 713 15.40 -24.50 -28.49
CA GLU A 713 14.50 -25.52 -29.01
C GLU A 713 13.04 -25.14 -28.73
N PHE A 714 12.20 -25.12 -29.76
CA PHE A 714 10.81 -24.69 -29.66
C PHE A 714 9.90 -25.84 -29.22
N THR A 715 8.98 -25.56 -28.30
CA THR A 715 7.93 -26.51 -27.92
C THR A 715 6.86 -26.58 -29.03
N THR A 716 6.27 -27.76 -29.25
CA THR A 716 5.18 -27.95 -30.21
C THR A 716 4.00 -27.03 -29.88
N GLY A 717 3.59 -26.19 -30.83
CA GLY A 717 2.50 -25.21 -30.68
C GLY A 717 2.93 -23.72 -30.61
N THR A 718 4.22 -23.41 -30.46
CA THR A 718 4.73 -22.01 -30.50
C THR A 718 4.75 -21.44 -31.93
N ALA A 719 3.83 -20.56 -32.29
CA ALA A 719 3.71 -20.11 -33.68
C ALA A 719 4.88 -19.23 -34.19
N LYS A 720 5.50 -18.44 -33.30
CA LYS A 720 6.54 -17.46 -33.65
C LYS A 720 7.42 -17.06 -32.45
N ILE A 721 8.61 -16.52 -32.70
CA ILE A 721 9.47 -15.83 -31.72
C ILE A 721 10.19 -14.64 -32.35
N SER A 722 10.37 -13.55 -31.60
CA SER A 722 11.23 -12.44 -32.00
C SER A 722 12.68 -12.92 -32.18
N GLN A 723 13.39 -12.31 -33.11
CA GLN A 723 14.80 -12.61 -33.38
C GLN A 723 15.61 -12.58 -32.08
N PRO A 724 16.20 -13.71 -31.65
CA PRO A 724 17.07 -13.73 -30.50
C PRO A 724 18.38 -13.02 -30.83
N GLU A 725 18.81 -12.13 -29.93
CA GLU A 725 20.07 -11.42 -30.00
C GLU A 725 21.00 -11.89 -28.89
N LEU A 726 22.25 -12.20 -29.22
CA LEU A 726 23.26 -12.59 -28.26
C LEU A 726 24.15 -11.41 -27.94
N TYR A 727 24.41 -11.21 -26.65
CA TYR A 727 25.31 -10.18 -26.15
C TYR A 727 26.34 -10.80 -25.22
N THR A 728 27.56 -10.28 -25.22
CA THR A 728 28.59 -10.65 -24.26
C THR A 728 28.98 -9.48 -23.38
N LEU A 729 29.26 -9.73 -22.10
CA LEU A 729 29.91 -8.78 -21.20
C LEU A 729 31.38 -9.17 -21.03
N ASN A 730 32.31 -8.31 -21.44
CA ASN A 730 33.75 -8.55 -21.29
C ASN A 730 34.24 -8.16 -19.88
N TYR A 731 34.33 -9.15 -18.99
CA TYR A 731 34.80 -8.95 -17.62
C TYR A 731 36.24 -8.48 -17.52
N SER A 732 37.11 -8.93 -18.44
CA SER A 732 38.52 -8.52 -18.42
C SER A 732 38.69 -7.04 -18.74
N LEU A 733 37.92 -6.52 -19.70
CA LEU A 733 37.94 -5.10 -20.06
C LEU A 733 37.21 -4.24 -19.01
N MET A 734 36.03 -4.68 -18.57
CA MET A 734 35.26 -4.03 -17.50
C MET A 734 36.07 -3.94 -16.20
N GLY A 735 36.78 -5.00 -15.85
CA GLY A 735 37.63 -5.06 -14.66
C GLY A 735 38.69 -3.97 -14.64
N LYS A 736 39.41 -3.79 -15.76
CA LYS A 736 40.40 -2.71 -15.90
C LYS A 736 39.79 -1.33 -15.71
N ARG A 737 38.60 -1.09 -16.28
CA ARG A 737 37.89 0.18 -16.12
C ARG A 737 37.46 0.41 -14.67
N ILE A 738 36.99 -0.63 -14.00
CA ILE A 738 36.59 -0.55 -12.59
C ILE A 738 37.80 -0.30 -11.70
N GLU A 739 38.93 -0.96 -11.96
CA GLU A 739 40.19 -0.69 -11.26
C GLU A 739 40.63 0.76 -11.44
N GLU A 740 40.53 1.32 -12.65
CA GLU A 740 40.81 2.73 -12.95
C GLU A 740 39.91 3.68 -12.14
N LEU A 741 38.59 3.48 -12.20
CA LEU A 741 37.62 4.29 -11.45
C LEU A 741 37.83 4.18 -9.93
N ASN A 742 38.28 3.02 -9.46
CA ASN A 742 38.51 2.72 -8.05
C ASN A 742 39.92 3.13 -7.55
N GLN A 743 40.72 3.83 -8.37
CA GLN A 743 41.97 4.44 -7.89
C GLN A 743 41.71 5.64 -6.96
N ASN A 744 40.60 6.37 -7.21
CA ASN A 744 40.27 7.61 -6.50
C ASN A 744 38.82 7.62 -5.98
N PRO A 745 38.39 6.61 -5.20
CA PRO A 745 37.03 6.53 -4.72
C PRO A 745 36.78 7.47 -3.55
N LEU A 746 35.50 7.74 -3.29
CA LEU A 746 35.08 8.29 -2.00
C LEU A 746 35.25 7.24 -0.90
N ILE A 747 36.17 7.50 0.03
CA ILE A 747 36.37 6.68 1.22
C ILE A 747 35.40 7.16 2.31
N VAL A 748 34.34 6.40 2.55
CA VAL A 748 33.38 6.69 3.63
C VAL A 748 34.01 6.36 4.98
N THR A 749 34.17 7.36 5.83
CA THR A 749 34.75 7.22 7.18
C THR A 749 33.70 6.98 8.25
N LYS A 750 32.50 7.54 8.06
CA LYS A 750 31.37 7.37 8.96
C LYS A 750 30.08 7.62 8.20
N TYR A 751 29.03 6.84 8.49
CA TYR A 751 27.70 7.12 7.97
C TYR A 751 26.61 6.72 8.96
N ASN A 752 25.43 7.32 8.79
CA ASN A 752 24.16 6.88 9.36
C ASN A 752 23.01 7.34 8.45
N ASN A 753 21.76 7.33 8.94
CA ASN A 753 20.59 7.76 8.18
C ASN A 753 20.52 9.29 7.90
N HIS A 754 21.41 10.08 8.49
CA HIS A 754 21.38 11.54 8.42
C HIS A 754 22.67 12.15 7.86
N VAL A 755 23.80 11.47 8.00
CA VAL A 755 25.12 12.02 7.68
C VAL A 755 26.00 10.97 7.02
N ILE A 756 26.76 11.37 6.01
CA ILE A 756 27.91 10.63 5.47
C ILE A 756 29.12 11.54 5.55
N ASN A 757 30.20 11.06 6.17
CA ASN A 757 31.50 11.68 6.15
C ASN A 757 32.43 10.86 5.26
N GLY A 758 33.12 11.52 4.34
CA GLY A 758 34.04 10.85 3.43
C GLY A 758 35.24 11.70 3.07
N LYS A 759 36.23 11.04 2.47
CA LYS A 759 37.47 11.64 1.97
C LYS A 759 37.69 11.19 0.55
N ILE A 760 38.16 12.08 -0.32
CA ILE A 760 38.47 11.77 -1.71
C ILE A 760 39.71 12.54 -2.14
N THR A 761 40.51 11.93 -3.01
CA THR A 761 41.60 12.60 -3.73
C THR A 761 41.23 12.64 -5.20
N VAL A 762 41.03 13.83 -5.76
CA VAL A 762 40.64 14.02 -7.15
C VAL A 762 41.88 14.33 -7.99
N HIS A 763 42.14 13.51 -9.00
CA HIS A 763 43.23 13.70 -9.96
C HIS A 763 42.70 14.23 -11.30
N ASP A 764 41.76 13.47 -11.89
CA ASP A 764 41.05 13.72 -13.14
C ASP A 764 39.54 13.42 -12.93
N GLY A 765 38.67 14.00 -13.76
CA GLY A 765 37.21 13.90 -13.65
C GLY A 765 36.53 15.22 -13.25
N GLU A 766 35.29 15.40 -13.68
CA GLU A 766 34.55 16.66 -13.54
C GLU A 766 33.63 16.67 -12.32
N VAL A 767 33.05 15.51 -12.00
CA VAL A 767 32.00 15.37 -11.01
C VAL A 767 32.20 14.10 -10.19
N LEU A 768 32.04 14.20 -8.88
CA LEU A 768 31.88 13.03 -8.02
C LEU A 768 30.44 12.51 -8.17
N PHE A 769 30.30 11.33 -8.77
CA PHE A 769 29.04 10.60 -8.77
C PHE A 769 28.83 9.94 -7.41
N LEU A 770 27.62 10.00 -6.90
CA LEU A 770 27.20 9.29 -5.70
C LEU A 770 25.99 8.43 -6.07
N SER A 771 26.07 7.12 -5.82
CA SER A 771 24.95 6.17 -5.99
C SER A 771 23.88 6.36 -4.89
N ILE A 772 23.54 7.60 -4.57
CA ILE A 772 22.51 8.02 -3.63
C ILE A 772 21.45 8.72 -4.48
N PRO A 773 20.18 8.28 -4.44
CA PRO A 773 19.11 8.94 -5.18
C PRO A 773 19.08 10.45 -4.91
N TYR A 774 18.86 11.22 -5.97
CA TYR A 774 18.77 12.66 -5.87
C TYR A 774 17.55 13.07 -5.02
N ASP A 775 17.79 13.88 -4.00
CA ASP A 775 16.78 14.50 -3.14
C ASP A 775 17.34 15.86 -2.72
N HIS A 776 16.56 16.93 -2.90
CA HIS A 776 16.99 18.31 -2.58
C HIS A 776 17.27 18.55 -1.10
N ASN A 777 16.90 17.59 -0.24
CA ASN A 777 17.20 17.59 1.19
C ASN A 777 18.60 17.07 1.52
N TRP A 778 19.34 16.52 0.56
CA TRP A 778 20.77 16.28 0.72
C TRP A 778 21.55 17.58 0.58
N HIS A 779 22.36 17.88 1.59
CA HIS A 779 23.24 19.05 1.61
C HIS A 779 24.69 18.60 1.69
N VAL A 780 25.51 19.05 0.75
CA VAL A 780 26.90 18.64 0.64
C VAL A 780 27.82 19.79 1.03
N LYS A 781 28.81 19.49 1.86
CA LYS A 781 29.94 20.37 2.17
C LYS A 781 31.24 19.73 1.69
N VAL A 782 32.07 20.52 1.03
CA VAL A 782 33.43 20.20 0.62
C VAL A 782 34.37 21.13 1.36
N ASP A 783 35.29 20.57 2.16
CA ASP A 783 36.22 21.31 3.02
C ASP A 783 35.53 22.34 3.92
N GLY A 784 34.36 21.97 4.45
CA GLY A 784 33.52 22.79 5.31
C GLY A 784 32.67 23.85 4.60
N LYS A 785 32.84 24.05 3.29
CA LYS A 785 32.03 24.99 2.49
C LYS A 785 30.88 24.27 1.81
N GLN A 786 29.69 24.86 1.85
CA GLN A 786 28.51 24.33 1.16
C GLN A 786 28.73 24.38 -0.36
N VAL A 787 28.39 23.29 -1.06
CA VAL A 787 28.47 23.17 -2.51
C VAL A 787 27.11 22.75 -3.06
N ASP A 788 26.74 23.30 -4.22
CA ASP A 788 25.52 22.91 -4.93
C ASP A 788 25.71 21.55 -5.60
N THR A 789 24.74 20.66 -5.40
CA THR A 789 24.69 19.36 -6.06
C THR A 789 23.99 19.48 -7.40
N ILE A 790 24.40 18.65 -8.35
CA ILE A 790 23.70 18.47 -9.62
C ILE A 790 22.99 17.11 -9.64
N GLN A 791 21.92 17.02 -10.42
CA GLN A 791 21.23 15.76 -10.68
C GLN A 791 21.91 15.05 -11.87
N LEU A 792 22.57 13.92 -11.60
CA LEU A 792 23.17 13.05 -12.63
C LEU A 792 22.27 11.82 -12.82
N GLY A 793 21.47 11.82 -13.90
CA GLY A 793 20.37 10.86 -14.04
C GLY A 793 19.33 11.09 -12.95
N GLU A 794 19.19 10.15 -12.01
CA GLU A 794 18.37 10.29 -10.79
C GLU A 794 19.20 10.18 -9.50
N PHE A 795 20.50 10.49 -9.59
CA PHE A 795 21.47 10.37 -8.51
C PHE A 795 22.18 11.70 -8.23
N ILE A 796 22.83 11.80 -7.07
CA ILE A 796 23.58 13.00 -6.66
C ILE A 796 24.92 13.07 -7.38
N GLY A 797 25.19 14.20 -8.03
CA GLY A 797 26.52 14.61 -8.50
C GLY A 797 27.04 15.80 -7.69
N VAL A 798 28.34 15.81 -7.39
CA VAL A 798 29.02 16.91 -6.71
C VAL A 798 30.18 17.40 -7.57
N PRO A 799 30.13 18.61 -8.14
CA PRO A 799 31.28 19.20 -8.82
C PRO A 799 32.42 19.41 -7.82
N ILE A 800 33.60 18.81 -8.08
CA ILE A 800 34.76 18.86 -7.18
C ILE A 800 36.01 19.15 -7.99
N THR A 801 36.83 20.07 -7.49
CA THR A 801 38.10 20.45 -8.10
C THR A 801 39.18 19.40 -7.86
N LYS A 802 40.28 19.47 -8.61
CA LYS A 802 41.47 18.65 -8.36
C LYS A 802 42.04 18.92 -6.97
N GLY A 803 42.35 17.87 -6.21
CA GLY A 803 42.91 17.98 -4.87
C GLY A 803 42.39 16.93 -3.88
N TYR A 804 42.91 16.98 -2.66
CA TYR A 804 42.37 16.22 -1.54
C TYR A 804 41.23 17.00 -0.89
N HIS A 805 40.10 16.34 -0.65
CA HIS A 805 38.88 16.96 -0.13
C HIS A 805 38.23 16.13 0.98
N GLU A 806 37.70 16.82 1.99
CA GLU A 806 36.81 16.23 2.99
C GLU A 806 35.35 16.57 2.68
N LEU A 807 34.51 15.54 2.63
CA LEU A 807 33.09 15.64 2.31
C LEU A 807 32.22 15.34 3.51
N VAL A 808 31.19 16.16 3.69
CA VAL A 808 30.08 15.91 4.61
C VAL A 808 28.78 16.04 3.86
N LEU A 809 28.04 14.95 3.74
CA LEU A 809 26.67 14.94 3.23
C LEU A 809 25.72 14.85 4.41
N GLN A 810 24.72 15.73 4.44
CA GLN A 810 23.73 15.78 5.51
C GLN A 810 22.31 15.80 4.93
N TYR A 811 21.47 14.86 5.34
CA TYR A 811 20.06 14.82 4.98
C TYR A 811 19.24 15.66 5.95
N THR A 812 18.66 16.76 5.48
CA THR A 812 17.87 17.70 6.29
C THR A 812 16.56 18.05 5.57
N PRO A 813 15.43 17.41 5.91
CA PRO A 813 14.14 17.71 5.30
C PRO A 813 13.58 19.04 5.81
N LYS A 814 13.96 20.15 5.16
CA LYS A 814 13.67 21.51 5.62
C LYS A 814 12.19 21.78 5.77
N GLU A 815 11.37 21.21 4.89
CA GLU A 815 9.92 21.35 4.87
C GLU A 815 9.30 20.85 6.17
N ILE A 816 9.83 19.75 6.74
CA ILE A 816 9.34 19.19 7.99
C ILE A 816 9.59 20.16 9.15
N TYR A 817 10.80 20.74 9.25
CA TYR A 817 11.12 21.71 10.31
C TYR A 817 10.28 22.99 10.21
N ILE A 818 10.06 23.51 9.00
CA ILE A 818 9.18 24.66 8.76
C ILE A 818 7.75 24.32 9.19
N SER A 819 7.29 23.12 8.87
CA SER A 819 5.94 22.66 9.19
C SER A 819 5.75 22.43 10.69
N ILE A 820 6.78 21.91 11.39
CA ILE A 820 6.82 21.82 12.86
C ILE A 820 6.70 23.20 13.49
N ALA A 821 7.54 24.15 13.04
CA ALA A 821 7.54 25.51 13.58
C ALA A 821 6.17 26.17 13.39
N TYR A 822 5.57 26.04 12.19
CA TYR A 822 4.23 26.54 11.91
C TYR A 822 3.18 25.92 12.84
N SER A 823 3.11 24.58 12.92
CA SER A 823 2.12 23.89 13.76
C SER A 823 2.28 24.24 15.24
N LEU A 824 3.51 24.40 15.74
CA LEU A 824 3.79 24.82 17.12
C LEU A 824 3.35 26.26 17.38
N VAL A 825 3.63 27.20 16.47
CA VAL A 825 3.18 28.60 16.60
C VAL A 825 1.66 28.67 16.65
N VAL A 826 0.96 27.98 15.75
CA VAL A 826 -0.51 27.95 15.75
C VAL A 826 -1.07 27.33 17.03
N LEU A 827 -0.45 26.25 17.52
CA LEU A 827 -0.81 25.62 18.79
C LEU A 827 -0.63 26.57 19.97
N LEU A 828 0.51 27.27 20.05
CA LEU A 828 0.80 28.23 21.11
C LEU A 828 -0.17 29.42 21.08
N LEU A 829 -0.49 29.95 19.90
CA LEU A 829 -1.48 31.01 19.73
C LEU A 829 -2.87 30.54 20.18
N PHE A 830 -3.26 29.31 19.83
CA PHE A 830 -4.54 28.74 20.23
C PHE A 830 -4.62 28.51 21.75
N VAL A 831 -3.58 27.94 22.37
CA VAL A 831 -3.52 27.73 23.82
C VAL A 831 -3.53 29.09 24.55
N SER A 832 -2.78 30.07 24.07
CA SER A 832 -2.77 31.43 24.62
C SER A 832 -4.16 32.08 24.54
N TYR A 833 -4.84 31.94 23.39
CA TYR A 833 -6.21 32.39 23.22
C TYR A 833 -7.17 31.75 24.24
N ILE A 834 -7.08 30.44 24.46
CA ILE A 834 -7.89 29.74 25.48
C ILE A 834 -7.59 30.29 26.88
N LEU A 835 -6.32 30.41 27.25
CA LEU A 835 -5.89 30.85 28.59
C LEU A 835 -6.31 32.29 28.91
N ILE A 836 -6.27 33.19 27.91
CA ILE A 836 -6.60 34.61 28.09
C ILE A 836 -8.12 34.82 28.00
N PHE A 837 -8.78 34.31 26.95
CA PHE A 837 -10.15 34.71 26.63
C PHE A 837 -11.23 33.77 27.16
N GLU A 838 -11.01 32.44 27.20
CA GLU A 838 -12.01 31.53 27.81
C GLU A 838 -12.01 31.63 29.34
N ARG A 839 -10.85 31.92 29.95
CA ARG A 839 -10.74 32.12 31.40
C ARG A 839 -11.46 33.39 31.85
N ASN A 840 -11.38 34.47 31.08
CA ASN A 840 -12.11 35.71 31.36
C ASN A 840 -13.64 35.57 31.19
N LYS A 841 -14.14 34.66 30.34
CA LYS A 841 -15.58 34.35 30.26
C LYS A 841 -16.12 33.63 31.50
N LYS A 842 -15.31 32.82 32.19
CA LYS A 842 -15.70 32.24 33.49
C LYS A 842 -15.67 33.26 34.64
N GLY A 843 -15.03 34.42 34.45
CA GLY A 843 -15.00 35.52 35.42
C GLY A 843 -16.21 36.47 35.34
N ILE A 844 -17.12 36.33 34.38
CA ILE A 844 -18.21 37.30 34.11
C ILE A 844 -19.62 36.74 34.41
N SER A 845 -19.78 35.56 35.02
CA SER A 845 -21.10 35.08 35.49
C SER A 845 -21.14 34.72 36.98
N ILE A 846 -20.81 35.67 37.86
CA ILE A 846 -21.06 35.55 39.30
C ILE A 846 -21.95 36.69 39.86
N PHE A 847 -22.34 37.68 39.07
CA PHE A 847 -23.30 38.70 39.53
C PHE A 847 -24.34 39.07 38.47
N SER A 848 -25.42 38.29 38.38
CA SER A 848 -26.79 38.79 38.26
C SER A 848 -27.77 37.61 38.24
N LYS A 849 -28.53 37.51 39.34
CA LYS A 849 -29.75 36.73 39.65
C LYS A 849 -30.34 35.82 38.58
#